data_AF-A0A1B0C9F8-F1
#
_entry.id   AF-A0A1B0C9F8-F1
#
_cell.length_a   1.000
_cell.length_b   1.000
_cell.length_c   1.000
_cell.angle_alpha   90.00
_cell.angle_beta   90.00
_cell.angle_gamma   90.00
#
_symmetry.space_group_name_H-M   'P 1'
#
loop_
_entity.id
_entity.type
_entity.pdbx_description
1 polymer ?
#
loop_
_entity_poly.entity_id
_entity_poly.type
_entity_poly.pdbx_seq_one_letter_code
_entity_poly.pdbx_strand_id
1 'polypeptide(L)'
;MKGVTANSGSPENLLVASAAKLDLKLKGHFIRQIMDLANECNDYVSVPEFYTGRSVFITGGTGFLGKVLIEKLLRLCPGIRNIYLLIRPKRGQKAKDRFSDLLGAPIFDKLRREHPNSLNKLIPIYGDISLEMLGLSKDDQALLCRYVSVVFHLAATVKFDEKLKLSVTINTLGTKRLIELCHKMIFLKALVHVSTAFCNSDRSEVSEVIYPPPYDANDIISLVKWLPEDLLDNLTPSLIGKRPNTYTFTKALAEHVLSNEANNLPITIVRPSVGWLDNYYGPTLSIILQDLKLKGHFIRQAMDLANECNDYVSVPEFYTSRSVFITGGTGFLGKVLIEKLLGSCPGIRNIYLLIRPKRGQKAKDRFSDLLEAPALLCRNVSVVFHLAATVKFDEKLKLSVTINTLGTKRIVELCHKMIFLKALVHVSTAFCNSDRSEVSEVIYPPHYDSNDIISLVKWLPEDLLDDLTPSLIGKRPNTYTFTKALAEHVLSNEANNLPITIVRPSVVLSSLNEPVPGWLDNYYGPTLSIILQGMGLVRVMLIDKSIRSDFIPVDIVANLMIVSAWRQATTTNKNVIVYNCISGKDNPLDLGRFIQLCTSNLRKYPLENSFYYPYGLAIYKQPLYSISTYLLQTIPTGIVDVICLLTKGKRKYGKILKKYHIGVEKLRFFSTRQLEFQNENVRELRDVLSTTDQKLFNIDVSQMSWEDYLENYVLGFRTYLLKQSTDSLPKSRQRLQRYLFHFFVHEPLFYEANFVLIEKLLRSCPGIGNIYLLIRPKRGQEVKDRFSDLLGAPIFDKRRQEHPNSLNKLIPIYGDISLEVLGLSKDDQALLCRNVSVVFHLAATVKFDEKLKLSVTINTLGTKRLIELCHKMIFLKALVHVSTAFCNSDRSEVSEVIYPPPYDANDIISLVKWLPEDLLDNLTPSLIGKRPNTYTFTKALAEHVLSNEATDLPVAIVRPSITLSSLNEPVPGWLDNYYGPTGTTVLQGMGLVRVILIDKSKRVDFIPVDIVANLMIVSAWRQATMADKSLVVYNCVSRENPLDWGRFVSLSTKYLRKYPLDQKLFNIDVSRMSWEDYLENYVLGFRTYLLKQSTDSLPKSRQRLQMYASLFFH
;
A
#
# COMPACT_ATOMS: atom_id res chain seq x y z
N MET A 1 57.70 34.74 13.79
CA MET A 1 59.15 35.03 13.69
C MET A 1 59.85 33.83 13.04
N LYS A 2 61.16 33.90 12.73
CA LYS A 2 61.90 32.80 12.09
C LYS A 2 62.01 31.58 13.03
N GLY A 3 62.11 30.38 12.46
CA GLY A 3 62.15 29.12 13.22
C GLY A 3 63.53 28.70 13.69
N VAL A 4 63.55 27.86 14.72
CA VAL A 4 64.65 26.98 15.14
C VAL A 4 64.05 25.61 15.43
N THR A 5 64.72 24.53 15.02
CA THR A 5 64.24 23.14 15.16
C THR A 5 64.97 22.40 16.27
N ALA A 6 64.24 21.80 17.23
CA ALA A 6 64.69 20.60 17.97
C ALA A 6 63.55 19.89 18.73
N ASN A 7 63.42 18.60 18.43
CA ASN A 7 62.93 17.45 19.21
C ASN A 7 62.18 17.60 20.57
N SER A 8 61.13 16.78 20.67
CA SER A 8 60.73 15.99 21.85
C SER A 8 60.53 16.69 23.21
N GLY A 9 59.32 17.21 23.41
CA GLY A 9 58.73 17.44 24.72
C GLY A 9 57.24 17.73 24.58
N SER A 10 56.36 16.93 25.20
CA SER A 10 54.93 17.26 25.22
C SER A 10 54.66 18.44 26.18
N PRO A 11 53.58 19.22 25.97
CA PRO A 11 53.25 20.37 26.84
C PRO A 11 53.08 20.01 28.32
N GLU A 12 52.80 18.74 28.63
CA GLU A 12 52.60 18.19 29.97
C GLU A 12 53.81 18.42 30.88
N ASN A 13 55.03 18.27 30.37
CA ASN A 13 56.26 18.35 31.17
C ASN A 13 56.57 19.76 31.70
N LEU A 14 56.04 20.81 31.08
CA LEU A 14 56.20 22.21 31.55
C LEU A 14 55.25 22.54 32.72
N LEU A 15 54.08 21.90 32.78
CA LEU A 15 53.13 22.05 33.90
C LEU A 15 53.62 21.35 35.17
N VAL A 16 54.22 20.15 35.04
CA VAL A 16 54.76 19.38 36.18
C VAL A 16 55.84 20.16 36.94
N ALA A 17 56.72 20.88 36.23
CA ALA A 17 57.82 21.65 36.82
C ALA A 17 57.33 22.80 37.75
N SER A 18 56.12 23.33 37.52
CA SER A 18 55.59 24.46 38.29
C SER A 18 54.88 24.05 39.59
N ALA A 19 54.51 22.78 39.74
CA ALA A 19 53.79 22.28 40.91
C ALA A 19 54.69 22.07 42.16
N ALA A 20 56.00 21.92 41.97
CA ALA A 20 56.94 21.46 43.00
C ALA A 20 57.35 22.51 44.07
N LYS A 21 56.54 23.56 44.30
CA LYS A 21 56.93 24.71 45.16
C LYS A 21 55.93 25.18 46.21
N LEU A 22 54.75 24.57 46.34
CA LEU A 22 53.84 24.81 47.47
C LEU A 22 53.64 23.51 48.29
N ASP A 23 54.39 23.36 49.38
CA ASP A 23 54.06 22.40 50.44
C ASP A 23 52.91 22.96 51.29
N LEU A 24 51.76 22.29 51.28
CA LEU A 24 50.72 22.50 52.28
C LEU A 24 49.92 21.19 52.46
N LYS A 25 50.19 20.53 53.59
CA LYS A 25 49.70 19.18 53.94
C LYS A 25 48.18 19.11 54.13
N LEU A 26 47.44 18.91 53.04
CA LEU A 26 46.08 18.36 52.95
C LEU A 26 45.77 18.04 51.48
N LYS A 27 44.77 17.17 51.20
CA LYS A 27 44.25 16.77 49.86
C LYS A 27 44.77 15.48 49.18
N GLY A 28 45.04 14.41 49.92
CA GLY A 28 45.04 13.05 49.31
C GLY A 28 43.67 12.69 48.71
N HIS A 29 42.58 12.99 49.43
CA HIS A 29 41.20 12.66 49.02
C HIS A 29 40.63 13.59 47.94
N PHE A 30 41.00 14.88 47.99
CA PHE A 30 40.46 15.93 47.10
C PHE A 30 41.16 15.96 45.73
N ILE A 31 42.46 15.64 45.66
CA ILE A 31 43.14 15.46 44.36
C ILE A 31 42.59 14.22 43.65
N ARG A 32 42.32 13.13 44.40
CA ARG A 32 41.67 11.94 43.82
C ARG A 32 40.27 12.26 43.29
N GLN A 33 39.43 12.92 44.09
CA GLN A 33 38.11 13.39 43.63
C GLN A 33 38.19 14.36 42.44
N ILE A 34 39.20 15.23 42.35
CA ILE A 34 39.41 16.10 41.18
C ILE A 34 39.85 15.30 39.94
N MET A 35 40.72 14.30 40.09
CA MET A 35 41.10 13.42 38.97
C MET A 35 39.93 12.56 38.51
N ASP A 36 39.13 12.02 39.44
CA ASP A 36 37.92 11.27 39.14
C ASP A 36 36.89 12.16 38.43
N LEU A 37 36.65 13.40 38.91
CA LEU A 37 35.78 14.39 38.26
C LEU A 37 36.30 14.89 36.90
N ALA A 38 37.61 15.04 36.73
CA ALA A 38 38.21 15.44 35.46
C ALA A 38 38.06 14.34 34.40
N ASN A 39 38.26 13.08 34.78
CA ASN A 39 38.03 11.93 33.92
C ASN A 39 36.52 11.75 33.61
N GLU A 40 35.62 12.04 34.56
CA GLU A 40 34.16 11.98 34.37
C GLU A 40 33.55 13.08 33.48
N CYS A 41 34.35 14.02 32.98
CA CYS A 41 33.87 15.20 32.26
C CYS A 41 34.16 15.21 30.74
N ASN A 42 34.78 14.16 30.18
CA ASN A 42 35.17 14.16 28.75
C ASN A 42 34.57 13.02 27.89
N ASP A 43 34.25 11.86 28.47
CA ASP A 43 33.77 10.70 27.69
C ASP A 43 32.23 10.65 27.57
N TYR A 44 31.69 11.21 26.49
CA TYR A 44 30.35 10.82 26.01
C TYR A 44 30.40 9.37 25.49
N VAL A 45 30.22 8.41 26.39
CA VAL A 45 30.06 7.00 26.04
C VAL A 45 28.75 6.84 25.25
N SER A 46 28.88 6.52 23.97
CA SER A 46 27.73 6.39 23.07
C SER A 46 26.83 5.22 23.48
N VAL A 47 25.53 5.25 23.13
CA VAL A 47 24.61 4.16 23.52
C VAL A 47 25.09 2.77 23.07
N PRO A 48 25.59 2.56 21.83
CA PRO A 48 26.14 1.25 21.42
C PRO A 48 27.33 0.81 22.27
N GLU A 49 28.19 1.75 22.67
CA GLU A 49 29.41 1.54 23.44
C GLU A 49 29.15 1.29 24.93
N PHE A 50 28.14 1.95 25.50
CA PHE A 50 27.58 1.56 26.81
C PHE A 50 27.11 0.10 26.79
N TYR A 51 26.55 -0.38 25.68
CA TYR A 51 26.16 -1.79 25.56
C TYR A 51 27.30 -2.74 25.15
N THR A 52 28.46 -2.23 24.72
CA THR A 52 29.62 -3.05 24.33
C THR A 52 30.16 -3.89 25.50
N GLY A 53 30.45 -5.16 25.23
CA GLY A 53 31.02 -6.13 26.17
C GLY A 53 30.09 -6.62 27.29
N ARG A 54 28.95 -5.94 27.48
CA ARG A 54 28.00 -6.18 28.57
C ARG A 54 26.98 -7.27 28.23
N SER A 55 26.36 -7.85 29.26
CA SER A 55 25.26 -8.81 29.10
C SER A 55 23.96 -8.24 29.65
N VAL A 56 22.87 -8.50 28.93
CA VAL A 56 21.52 -7.99 29.22
C VAL A 56 20.63 -9.16 29.67
N PHE A 57 19.74 -8.96 30.63
CA PHE A 57 18.67 -9.90 30.98
C PHE A 57 17.31 -9.27 30.67
N ILE A 58 16.42 -9.99 29.98
CA ILE A 58 15.10 -9.48 29.58
C ILE A 58 14.00 -10.46 30.03
N THR A 59 13.14 -10.01 30.93
CA THR A 59 11.88 -10.72 31.23
C THR A 59 10.79 -10.24 30.28
N GLY A 60 9.94 -11.15 29.80
CA GLY A 60 8.90 -10.80 28.82
C GLY A 60 9.39 -10.61 27.38
N GLY A 61 10.66 -10.93 27.06
CA GLY A 61 11.26 -10.78 25.73
C GLY A 61 10.52 -11.48 24.57
N THR A 62 9.68 -12.47 24.86
CA THR A 62 8.82 -13.15 23.87
C THR A 62 7.53 -12.40 23.51
N GLY A 63 7.17 -11.35 24.25
CA GLY A 63 6.03 -10.47 23.97
C GLY A 63 6.34 -9.36 22.95
N PHE A 64 5.32 -8.63 22.50
CA PHE A 64 5.41 -7.63 21.42
C PHE A 64 6.57 -6.62 21.61
N LEU A 65 6.54 -5.85 22.71
CA LEU A 65 7.59 -4.86 23.01
C LEU A 65 8.95 -5.51 23.29
N GLY A 66 8.97 -6.73 23.84
CA GLY A 66 10.17 -7.52 24.05
C GLY A 66 10.90 -7.86 22.74
N LYS A 67 10.15 -8.29 21.71
CA LYS A 67 10.71 -8.56 20.37
C LYS A 67 11.30 -7.30 19.72
N VAL A 68 10.62 -6.16 19.85
CA VAL A 68 11.10 -4.86 19.34
C VAL A 68 12.37 -4.39 20.06
N LEU A 69 12.42 -4.55 21.39
CA LEU A 69 13.61 -4.23 22.18
C LEU A 69 14.81 -5.10 21.78
N ILE A 70 14.61 -6.41 21.61
CA ILE A 70 15.64 -7.35 21.17
C ILE A 70 16.17 -6.97 19.78
N GLU A 71 15.29 -6.65 18.82
CA GLU A 71 15.69 -6.22 17.47
C GLU A 71 16.55 -4.95 17.54
N LYS A 72 16.09 -3.94 18.27
CA LYS A 72 16.76 -2.65 18.38
C LYS A 72 18.12 -2.76 19.08
N LEU A 73 18.24 -3.58 20.13
CA LEU A 73 19.51 -3.87 20.80
C LEU A 73 20.48 -4.61 19.86
N LEU A 74 20.04 -5.69 19.21
CA LEU A 74 20.92 -6.48 18.33
C LEU A 74 21.35 -5.75 17.05
N ARG A 75 20.58 -4.76 16.58
CA ARG A 75 20.91 -3.95 15.39
C ARG A 75 21.74 -2.71 15.72
N LEU A 76 21.42 -1.99 16.80
CA LEU A 76 22.10 -0.73 17.14
C LEU A 76 23.27 -0.92 18.10
N CYS A 77 23.31 -2.00 18.87
CA CYS A 77 24.35 -2.29 19.85
C CYS A 77 25.07 -3.61 19.53
N PRO A 78 25.73 -3.75 18.36
CA PRO A 78 26.37 -4.99 17.94
C PRO A 78 27.48 -5.46 18.90
N GLY A 79 28.02 -4.56 19.73
CA GLY A 79 29.00 -4.86 20.77
C GLY A 79 28.48 -5.64 21.99
N ILE A 80 27.16 -5.84 22.15
CA ILE A 80 26.58 -6.65 23.24
C ILE A 80 27.24 -8.04 23.26
N ARG A 81 27.52 -8.56 24.46
CA ARG A 81 27.99 -9.94 24.63
C ARG A 81 26.84 -10.93 24.44
N ASN A 82 25.95 -11.00 25.44
CA ASN A 82 24.81 -11.91 25.49
C ASN A 82 23.52 -11.16 25.87
N ILE A 83 22.37 -11.63 25.39
CA ILE A 83 21.04 -11.24 25.87
C ILE A 83 20.36 -12.50 26.41
N TYR A 84 20.31 -12.61 27.74
CA TYR A 84 19.61 -13.66 28.46
C TYR A 84 18.10 -13.37 28.48
N LEU A 85 17.27 -14.34 28.09
CA LEU A 85 15.83 -14.16 27.93
C LEU A 85 15.06 -15.08 28.87
N LEU A 86 14.26 -14.54 29.80
CA LEU A 86 13.39 -15.37 30.64
C LEU A 86 12.19 -15.88 29.83
N ILE A 87 12.12 -17.20 29.62
CA ILE A 87 11.08 -17.86 28.84
C ILE A 87 10.37 -18.94 29.68
N ARG A 88 9.16 -18.60 30.14
CA ARG A 88 8.24 -19.56 30.75
C ARG A 88 7.62 -20.52 29.73
N PRO A 89 7.24 -21.76 30.13
CA PRO A 89 6.36 -22.60 29.32
C PRO A 89 4.98 -21.96 29.10
N LYS A 90 4.20 -22.53 28.18
CA LYS A 90 2.79 -22.16 27.94
C LYS A 90 1.97 -23.46 27.80
N ARG A 91 0.65 -23.42 28.09
CA ARG A 91 -0.23 -24.59 27.89
C ARG A 91 -0.09 -25.12 26.45
N GLY A 92 0.39 -26.36 26.31
CA GLY A 92 0.63 -27.02 25.02
C GLY A 92 1.95 -26.68 24.31
N GLN A 93 2.86 -25.89 24.91
CA GLN A 93 4.10 -25.46 24.26
C GLN A 93 5.27 -25.33 25.24
N LYS A 94 6.39 -26.02 24.97
CA LYS A 94 7.59 -26.00 25.82
C LYS A 94 8.35 -24.68 25.63
N ALA A 95 9.12 -24.29 26.64
CA ALA A 95 9.88 -23.03 26.58
C ALA A 95 10.94 -23.01 25.46
N LYS A 96 11.49 -24.18 25.07
CA LYS A 96 12.38 -24.32 23.90
C LYS A 96 11.66 -23.96 22.59
N ASP A 97 10.45 -24.49 22.39
CA ASP A 97 9.63 -24.22 21.20
C ASP A 97 9.30 -22.71 21.11
N ARG A 98 8.98 -22.07 22.25
CA ARG A 98 8.78 -20.62 22.35
C ARG A 98 10.02 -19.78 22.04
N PHE A 99 11.22 -20.36 22.14
CA PHE A 99 12.47 -19.72 21.72
C PHE A 99 12.69 -19.89 20.21
N SER A 100 12.37 -21.05 19.63
CA SER A 100 12.33 -21.23 18.16
C SER A 100 11.35 -20.27 17.49
N ASP A 101 10.13 -20.14 18.01
CA ASP A 101 9.11 -19.15 17.58
C ASP A 101 9.57 -17.69 17.70
N LEU A 102 10.45 -17.41 18.67
CA LEU A 102 11.05 -16.09 18.82
C LEU A 102 12.05 -15.86 17.70
N LEU A 103 13.03 -16.76 17.52
CA LEU A 103 14.04 -16.67 16.49
C LEU A 103 13.41 -16.58 15.09
N GLY A 104 12.38 -17.39 14.79
CA GLY A 104 11.66 -17.39 13.51
C GLY A 104 10.77 -16.17 13.25
N ALA A 105 10.65 -15.21 14.17
CA ALA A 105 9.74 -14.08 14.02
C ALA A 105 10.16 -13.11 12.88
N PRO A 106 9.25 -12.64 12.01
CA PRO A 106 9.58 -11.78 10.86
C PRO A 106 10.24 -10.43 11.21
N ILE A 107 10.03 -9.93 12.43
CA ILE A 107 10.72 -8.73 12.94
C ILE A 107 12.26 -8.85 12.87
N PHE A 108 12.79 -10.08 12.90
CA PHE A 108 14.23 -10.34 12.79
C PHE A 108 14.69 -10.64 11.35
N ASP A 109 13.85 -10.52 10.32
CA ASP A 109 14.26 -10.71 8.91
C ASP A 109 15.28 -9.66 8.44
N LYS A 110 15.20 -8.44 9.00
CA LYS A 110 16.23 -7.42 8.76
C LYS A 110 17.58 -7.85 9.34
N LEU A 111 17.59 -8.28 10.60
CA LEU A 111 18.79 -8.80 11.26
C LEU A 111 19.35 -10.06 10.57
N ARG A 112 18.52 -11.00 10.11
CA ARG A 112 18.97 -12.18 9.35
C ARG A 112 19.75 -11.82 8.09
N ARG A 113 19.32 -10.80 7.35
CA ARG A 113 19.98 -10.36 6.11
C ARG A 113 21.24 -9.53 6.38
N GLU A 114 21.19 -8.64 7.37
CA GLU A 114 22.21 -7.60 7.54
C GLU A 114 23.26 -7.96 8.62
N HIS A 115 22.87 -8.72 9.65
CA HIS A 115 23.72 -9.14 10.77
C HIS A 115 23.41 -10.60 11.19
N PRO A 116 23.64 -11.60 10.31
CA PRO A 116 23.15 -12.98 10.50
C PRO A 116 23.55 -13.63 11.84
N ASN A 117 24.75 -13.31 12.34
CA ASN A 117 25.27 -13.86 13.61
C ASN A 117 24.70 -13.17 14.87
N SER A 118 24.01 -12.03 14.78
CA SER A 118 23.53 -11.31 15.97
C SER A 118 22.48 -12.08 16.78
N LEU A 119 21.67 -12.94 16.14
CA LEU A 119 20.69 -13.78 16.83
C LEU A 119 21.34 -14.85 17.74
N ASN A 120 22.59 -15.24 17.47
CA ASN A 120 23.33 -16.22 18.28
C ASN A 120 23.66 -15.69 19.68
N LYS A 121 23.50 -14.38 19.92
CA LYS A 121 23.69 -13.73 21.23
C LYS A 121 22.48 -13.91 22.17
N LEU A 122 21.36 -14.44 21.67
CA LEU A 122 20.17 -14.70 22.48
C LEU A 122 20.32 -16.03 23.21
N ILE A 123 20.31 -15.99 24.55
CA ILE A 123 20.44 -17.18 25.40
C ILE A 123 19.10 -17.38 26.15
N PRO A 124 18.38 -18.49 25.92
CA PRO A 124 17.14 -18.77 26.64
C PRO A 124 17.45 -19.20 28.07
N ILE A 125 16.81 -18.54 29.02
CA ILE A 125 16.81 -18.90 30.45
C ILE A 125 15.40 -19.36 30.80
N TYR A 126 15.27 -20.57 31.35
CA TYR A 126 13.97 -21.18 31.61
C TYR A 126 13.51 -20.91 33.04
N GLY A 127 12.32 -20.34 33.18
CA GLY A 127 11.72 -19.96 34.47
C GLY A 127 10.41 -19.20 34.28
N ASP A 128 9.62 -19.03 35.34
CA ASP A 128 8.41 -18.21 35.35
C ASP A 128 8.44 -17.27 36.56
N ILE A 129 8.17 -15.99 36.31
CA ILE A 129 8.15 -14.92 37.30
C ILE A 129 7.03 -15.11 38.37
N SER A 130 6.05 -15.97 38.08
CA SER A 130 5.03 -16.43 39.03
C SER A 130 5.57 -17.36 40.13
N LEU A 131 6.81 -17.85 40.02
CA LEU A 131 7.49 -18.73 40.99
C LEU A 131 8.58 -17.98 41.77
N GLU A 132 8.96 -18.52 42.93
CA GLU A 132 10.07 -17.98 43.76
C GLU A 132 11.41 -18.05 43.03
N MET A 133 12.28 -17.06 43.25
CA MET A 133 13.49 -16.83 42.45
C MET A 133 13.26 -16.94 40.92
N LEU A 134 12.05 -16.52 40.46
CA LEU A 134 11.58 -16.60 39.08
C LEU A 134 11.60 -18.03 38.47
N GLY A 135 11.58 -19.07 39.32
CA GLY A 135 11.65 -20.47 38.90
C GLY A 135 12.98 -20.88 38.26
N LEU A 136 14.05 -20.12 38.51
CA LEU A 136 15.38 -20.32 37.93
C LEU A 136 16.15 -21.44 38.65
N SER A 137 16.96 -22.20 37.90
CA SER A 137 17.94 -23.11 38.51
C SER A 137 18.99 -22.34 39.32
N LYS A 138 19.70 -23.02 40.24
CA LYS A 138 20.81 -22.39 40.99
C LYS A 138 21.92 -21.90 40.05
N ASP A 139 22.16 -22.62 38.96
CA ASP A 139 23.18 -22.30 37.97
C ASP A 139 22.77 -21.09 37.11
N ASP A 140 21.51 -21.00 36.69
CA ASP A 140 20.96 -19.81 36.01
C ASP A 140 21.00 -18.58 36.91
N GLN A 141 20.68 -18.74 38.20
CA GLN A 141 20.81 -17.65 39.18
C GLN A 141 22.27 -17.18 39.29
N ALA A 142 23.22 -18.11 39.47
CA ALA A 142 24.64 -17.77 39.54
C ALA A 142 25.18 -17.13 38.24
N LEU A 143 24.73 -17.62 37.08
CA LEU A 143 25.06 -17.10 35.76
C LEU A 143 24.59 -15.64 35.60
N LEU A 144 23.32 -15.37 35.91
CA LEU A 144 22.76 -14.03 35.82
C LEU A 144 23.44 -13.08 36.82
N CYS A 145 23.59 -13.50 38.07
CA CYS A 145 24.25 -12.72 39.13
C CYS A 145 25.71 -12.34 38.81
N ARG A 146 26.43 -13.20 38.06
CA ARG A 146 27.84 -13.00 37.70
C ARG A 146 28.05 -12.18 36.43
N TYR A 147 27.16 -12.27 35.43
CA TYR A 147 27.42 -11.75 34.08
C TYR A 147 26.45 -10.68 33.58
N VAL A 148 25.30 -10.48 34.22
CA VAL A 148 24.33 -9.45 33.81
C VAL A 148 24.70 -8.10 34.41
N SER A 149 24.67 -7.07 33.56
CA SER A 149 24.86 -5.68 33.98
C SER A 149 23.69 -4.77 33.61
N VAL A 150 22.74 -5.23 32.79
CA VAL A 150 21.52 -4.49 32.46
C VAL A 150 20.32 -5.43 32.50
N VAL A 151 19.25 -5.05 33.20
CA VAL A 151 18.00 -5.81 33.28
C VAL A 151 16.85 -5.00 32.69
N PHE A 152 16.03 -5.63 31.84
CA PHE A 152 14.76 -5.09 31.38
C PHE A 152 13.61 -5.99 31.86
N HIS A 153 12.68 -5.41 32.61
CA HIS A 153 11.50 -6.11 33.14
C HIS A 153 10.24 -5.72 32.36
N LEU A 154 9.86 -6.57 31.40
CA LEU A 154 8.62 -6.42 30.62
C LEU A 154 7.59 -7.53 30.91
N ALA A 155 7.91 -8.48 31.78
CA ALA A 155 6.99 -9.56 32.12
C ALA A 155 5.78 -9.03 32.90
N ALA A 156 4.58 -9.22 32.34
CA ALA A 156 3.30 -8.93 32.96
C ALA A 156 2.22 -9.85 32.38
N THR A 157 1.09 -10.00 33.08
CA THR A 157 -0.17 -10.27 32.38
C THR A 157 -0.79 -8.95 31.96
N VAL A 158 -1.23 -8.87 30.71
CA VAL A 158 -1.80 -7.68 30.06
C VAL A 158 -3.26 -7.89 29.63
N LYS A 159 -3.88 -8.98 30.11
CA LYS A 159 -5.32 -9.18 30.06
C LYS A 159 -6.00 -8.24 31.05
N PHE A 160 -7.03 -7.53 30.61
CA PHE A 160 -7.80 -6.62 31.48
C PHE A 160 -8.89 -7.35 32.28
N ASP A 161 -9.17 -8.60 31.92
CA ASP A 161 -10.11 -9.56 32.51
C ASP A 161 -9.43 -10.61 33.41
N GLU A 162 -8.11 -10.52 33.64
CA GLU A 162 -7.40 -11.50 34.47
C GLU A 162 -7.73 -11.31 35.96
N LYS A 163 -8.09 -12.40 36.64
CA LYS A 163 -8.38 -12.41 38.08
C LYS A 163 -7.29 -11.73 38.90
N LEU A 164 -7.71 -11.08 39.99
CA LEU A 164 -6.82 -10.31 40.86
C LEU A 164 -5.66 -11.16 41.41
N LYS A 165 -5.94 -12.41 41.81
CA LYS A 165 -4.95 -13.35 42.35
C LYS A 165 -3.77 -13.58 41.41
N LEU A 166 -4.07 -13.92 40.15
CA LEU A 166 -3.04 -14.16 39.12
C LEU A 166 -2.33 -12.86 38.69
N SER A 167 -3.07 -11.75 38.63
CA SER A 167 -2.52 -10.43 38.31
C SER A 167 -1.51 -9.95 39.34
N VAL A 168 -1.83 -10.04 40.64
CA VAL A 168 -0.90 -9.68 41.74
C VAL A 168 0.31 -10.62 41.76
N THR A 169 0.10 -11.92 41.52
CA THR A 169 1.19 -12.91 41.47
C THR A 169 2.21 -12.60 40.37
N ILE A 170 1.76 -12.26 39.16
CA ILE A 170 2.65 -11.99 38.01
C ILE A 170 3.22 -10.57 38.06
N ASN A 171 2.38 -9.55 38.23
CA ASN A 171 2.76 -8.16 38.04
C ASN A 171 3.45 -7.57 39.28
N THR A 172 2.96 -7.89 40.48
CA THR A 172 3.41 -7.30 41.75
C THR A 172 4.46 -8.19 42.41
N LEU A 173 4.09 -9.41 42.82
CA LEU A 173 4.99 -10.36 43.49
C LEU A 173 6.12 -10.84 42.57
N GLY A 174 5.85 -10.97 41.26
CA GLY A 174 6.88 -11.22 40.26
C GLY A 174 7.91 -10.09 40.14
N THR A 175 7.52 -8.84 40.36
CA THR A 175 8.45 -7.70 40.41
C THR A 175 9.32 -7.76 41.67
N LYS A 176 8.73 -8.06 42.83
CA LYS A 176 9.45 -8.28 44.10
C LYS A 176 10.57 -9.32 43.95
N ARG A 177 10.25 -10.48 43.37
CA ARG A 177 11.21 -11.57 43.12
C ARG A 177 12.31 -11.22 42.11
N LEU A 178 12.05 -10.32 41.17
CA LEU A 178 13.12 -9.81 40.29
C LEU A 178 14.06 -8.87 41.06
N ILE A 179 13.54 -8.03 41.96
CA ILE A 179 14.36 -7.18 42.84
C ILE A 179 15.27 -8.05 43.73
N GLU A 180 14.72 -9.11 44.34
CA GLU A 180 15.47 -10.12 45.12
C GLU A 180 16.61 -10.80 44.34
N LEU A 181 16.47 -10.94 43.01
CA LEU A 181 17.55 -11.43 42.13
C LEU A 181 18.53 -10.30 41.77
N CYS A 182 18.05 -9.09 41.52
CA CYS A 182 18.88 -7.94 41.12
C CYS A 182 19.82 -7.48 42.25
N HIS A 183 19.39 -7.58 43.52
CA HIS A 183 20.25 -7.38 44.70
C HIS A 183 21.44 -8.36 44.79
N LYS A 184 21.43 -9.45 44.00
CA LYS A 184 22.50 -10.45 43.92
C LYS A 184 23.40 -10.26 42.69
N MET A 185 23.11 -9.30 41.81
CA MET A 185 23.87 -9.04 40.58
C MET A 185 25.09 -8.13 40.82
N ILE A 186 26.29 -8.70 40.73
CA ILE A 186 27.56 -8.05 41.13
C ILE A 186 27.87 -6.80 40.27
N PHE A 187 27.46 -6.80 39.00
CA PHE A 187 27.82 -5.76 38.03
C PHE A 187 26.62 -4.99 37.48
N LEU A 188 25.49 -4.95 38.19
CA LEU A 188 24.29 -4.26 37.73
C LEU A 188 24.55 -2.74 37.57
N LYS A 189 24.26 -2.22 36.38
CA LYS A 189 24.35 -0.80 36.00
C LYS A 189 23.01 -0.17 35.68
N ALA A 190 21.99 -0.96 35.31
CA ALA A 190 20.62 -0.48 35.12
C ALA A 190 19.58 -1.60 35.26
N LEU A 191 18.44 -1.32 35.90
CA LEU A 191 17.24 -2.13 35.94
C LEU A 191 16.03 -1.30 35.46
N VAL A 192 15.58 -1.56 34.25
CA VAL A 192 14.48 -0.83 33.60
C VAL A 192 13.17 -1.61 33.76
N HIS A 193 12.24 -1.11 34.57
CA HIS A 193 10.90 -1.68 34.71
C HIS A 193 9.92 -1.03 33.74
N VAL A 194 9.17 -1.84 32.99
CA VAL A 194 8.10 -1.37 32.10
C VAL A 194 6.74 -1.51 32.78
N SER A 195 6.19 -0.37 33.20
CA SER A 195 4.87 -0.20 33.81
C SER A 195 3.81 0.13 32.73
N THR A 196 2.91 1.08 32.99
CA THR A 196 1.91 1.61 32.05
C THR A 196 1.52 3.03 32.45
N ALA A 197 1.25 3.92 31.50
CA ALA A 197 0.73 5.27 31.76
C ALA A 197 -0.61 5.25 32.52
N PHE A 198 -1.35 4.13 32.46
CA PHE A 198 -2.69 4.00 33.03
C PHE A 198 -2.71 3.46 34.47
N CYS A 199 -1.56 3.25 35.13
CA CYS A 199 -1.50 2.75 36.52
C CYS A 199 -2.21 3.68 37.52
N ASN A 200 -2.21 4.99 37.24
CA ASN A 200 -2.85 6.04 38.01
C ASN A 200 -4.04 6.68 37.25
N SER A 201 -4.78 5.87 36.48
CA SER A 201 -5.95 6.29 35.70
C SER A 201 -7.18 6.69 36.53
N ASP A 202 -7.10 6.60 37.86
CA ASP A 202 -8.01 7.20 38.82
C ASP A 202 -7.76 8.70 39.05
N ARG A 203 -6.67 9.25 38.49
CA ARG A 203 -6.29 10.67 38.54
C ARG A 203 -6.46 11.33 37.17
N SER A 204 -6.77 12.62 37.16
CA SER A 204 -6.85 13.44 35.93
C SER A 204 -5.47 13.83 35.38
N GLU A 205 -4.45 13.88 36.25
CA GLU A 205 -3.08 14.29 35.93
C GLU A 205 -2.09 13.31 36.58
N VAL A 206 -1.04 12.94 35.84
CA VAL A 206 -0.03 11.95 36.24
C VAL A 206 1.35 12.43 35.80
N SER A 207 2.18 12.82 36.76
CA SER A 207 3.58 13.22 36.57
C SER A 207 4.53 12.02 36.66
N GLU A 208 5.80 12.20 36.33
CA GLU A 208 6.86 11.18 36.47
C GLU A 208 7.35 11.01 37.92
N VAL A 209 6.41 10.85 38.84
CA VAL A 209 6.63 10.44 40.24
C VAL A 209 5.96 9.11 40.52
N ILE A 210 6.45 8.35 41.50
CA ILE A 210 5.72 7.20 42.04
C ILE A 210 4.61 7.74 42.94
N TYR A 211 3.35 7.41 42.63
CA TYR A 211 2.21 7.80 43.46
C TYR A 211 1.97 6.73 44.53
N PRO A 212 1.58 7.11 45.76
CA PRO A 212 1.17 6.14 46.77
C PRO A 212 -0.06 5.37 46.26
N PRO A 213 -0.06 4.02 46.31
CA PRO A 213 -1.23 3.21 46.00
C PRO A 213 -2.32 3.38 47.08
N PRO A 214 -3.57 2.97 46.81
CA PRO A 214 -4.65 3.03 47.81
C PRO A 214 -4.49 2.03 48.98
N TYR A 215 -3.58 1.05 48.85
CA TYR A 215 -3.29 0.00 49.84
C TYR A 215 -1.81 -0.39 49.74
N ASP A 216 -1.17 -0.85 50.82
CA ASP A 216 0.20 -1.37 50.73
C ASP A 216 0.26 -2.64 49.83
N ALA A 217 1.37 -2.80 49.13
CA ALA A 217 1.55 -3.94 48.23
C ALA A 217 1.66 -5.28 48.99
N ASN A 218 2.25 -5.29 50.18
CA ASN A 218 2.38 -6.49 51.01
C ASN A 218 1.04 -6.88 51.65
N ASP A 219 0.18 -5.92 51.98
CA ASP A 219 -1.20 -6.17 52.41
C ASP A 219 -1.99 -6.84 51.28
N ILE A 220 -1.95 -6.30 50.06
CA ILE A 220 -2.64 -6.90 48.91
C ILE A 220 -2.06 -8.27 48.53
N ILE A 221 -0.73 -8.46 48.60
CA ILE A 221 -0.10 -9.77 48.40
C ILE A 221 -0.59 -10.78 49.46
N SER A 222 -0.69 -10.36 50.73
CA SER A 222 -1.15 -11.21 51.84
C SER A 222 -2.64 -11.55 51.72
N LEU A 223 -3.47 -10.55 51.40
CA LEU A 223 -4.91 -10.69 51.14
C LEU A 223 -5.16 -11.66 49.98
N VAL A 224 -4.41 -11.53 48.88
CA VAL A 224 -4.46 -12.46 47.74
C VAL A 224 -3.96 -13.86 48.10
N LYS A 225 -2.95 -13.98 48.97
CA LYS A 225 -2.44 -15.28 49.43
C LYS A 225 -3.48 -16.03 50.26
N TRP A 226 -4.07 -15.37 51.26
CA TRP A 226 -4.91 -16.00 52.28
C TRP A 226 -6.39 -16.15 51.91
N LEU A 227 -6.98 -15.23 51.14
CA LEU A 227 -8.42 -15.31 50.83
C LEU A 227 -8.76 -16.37 49.75
N PRO A 228 -9.92 -17.05 49.87
CA PRO A 228 -10.54 -17.82 48.81
C PRO A 228 -10.78 -17.00 47.52
N GLU A 229 -10.80 -17.67 46.38
CA GLU A 229 -10.84 -17.00 45.07
C GLU A 229 -12.20 -16.36 44.75
N ASP A 230 -13.29 -16.97 45.21
CA ASP A 230 -14.66 -16.45 45.16
C ASP A 230 -14.81 -15.17 46.00
N LEU A 231 -14.25 -15.16 47.22
CA LEU A 231 -14.26 -13.98 48.08
C LEU A 231 -13.35 -12.86 47.51
N LEU A 232 -12.22 -13.22 46.89
CA LEU A 232 -11.38 -12.26 46.16
C LEU A 232 -12.09 -11.67 44.94
N ASP A 233 -12.79 -12.47 44.14
CA ASP A 233 -13.54 -11.97 42.98
C ASP A 233 -14.66 -11.01 43.41
N ASN A 234 -15.36 -11.32 44.52
CA ASN A 234 -16.36 -10.42 45.13
C ASN A 234 -15.76 -9.09 45.66
N LEU A 235 -14.55 -9.13 46.24
CA LEU A 235 -13.86 -7.93 46.76
C LEU A 235 -13.12 -7.12 45.67
N THR A 236 -12.80 -7.74 44.52
CA THR A 236 -11.97 -7.14 43.47
C THR A 236 -12.49 -5.78 42.97
N PRO A 237 -13.80 -5.57 42.72
CA PRO A 237 -14.32 -4.26 42.31
C PRO A 237 -14.03 -3.14 43.31
N SER A 238 -14.17 -3.43 44.61
CA SER A 238 -13.85 -2.48 45.69
C SER A 238 -12.35 -2.19 45.79
N LEU A 239 -11.51 -3.22 45.60
CA LEU A 239 -10.05 -3.09 45.68
C LEU A 239 -9.43 -2.33 44.50
N ILE A 240 -9.96 -2.47 43.28
CA ILE A 240 -9.51 -1.64 42.14
C ILE A 240 -10.10 -0.22 42.18
N GLY A 241 -11.27 -0.05 42.81
CA GLY A 241 -11.94 1.23 42.99
C GLY A 241 -12.25 1.91 41.65
N LYS A 242 -11.69 3.11 41.44
CA LYS A 242 -11.88 3.89 40.20
C LYS A 242 -11.02 3.41 39.02
N ARG A 243 -10.13 2.42 39.19
CA ARG A 243 -9.27 1.92 38.10
C ARG A 243 -10.05 0.98 37.17
N PRO A 244 -9.80 1.02 35.85
CA PRO A 244 -10.62 0.31 34.87
C PRO A 244 -10.42 -1.22 34.84
N ASN A 245 -9.40 -1.76 35.50
CA ASN A 245 -9.08 -3.20 35.51
C ASN A 245 -8.00 -3.59 36.53
N THR A 246 -7.84 -4.89 36.76
CA THR A 246 -6.79 -5.48 37.60
C THR A 246 -5.36 -5.19 37.10
N TYR A 247 -5.14 -5.03 35.80
CA TYR A 247 -3.83 -4.71 35.24
C TYR A 247 -3.30 -3.33 35.71
N THR A 248 -4.11 -2.28 35.58
CA THR A 248 -3.75 -0.92 36.01
C THR A 248 -3.51 -0.85 37.52
N PHE A 249 -4.35 -1.49 38.32
CA PHE A 249 -4.17 -1.63 39.77
C PHE A 249 -2.87 -2.34 40.13
N THR A 250 -2.62 -3.53 39.58
CA THR A 250 -1.42 -4.33 39.93
C THR A 250 -0.12 -3.72 39.41
N LYS A 251 -0.15 -2.89 38.36
CA LYS A 251 1.01 -2.08 37.97
C LYS A 251 1.30 -0.92 38.93
N ALA A 252 0.30 -0.26 39.51
CA ALA A 252 0.54 0.72 40.58
C ALA A 252 1.18 0.06 41.82
N LEU A 253 0.71 -1.13 42.21
CA LEU A 253 1.34 -1.90 43.29
C LEU A 253 2.78 -2.34 42.95
N ALA A 254 3.07 -2.65 41.69
CA ALA A 254 4.43 -3.01 41.25
C ALA A 254 5.41 -1.82 41.33
N GLU A 255 4.95 -0.59 41.04
CA GLU A 255 5.74 0.63 41.24
C GLU A 255 5.99 0.92 42.73
N HIS A 256 5.02 0.63 43.61
CA HIS A 256 5.20 0.74 45.07
C HIS A 256 6.20 -0.29 45.61
N VAL A 257 6.14 -1.54 45.14
CA VAL A 257 7.17 -2.57 45.44
C VAL A 257 8.57 -2.11 45.02
N LEU A 258 8.70 -1.48 43.84
CA LEU A 258 9.98 -0.91 43.41
C LEU A 258 10.41 0.23 44.35
N SER A 259 9.50 1.14 44.72
CA SER A 259 9.80 2.25 45.64
C SER A 259 10.28 1.79 47.01
N ASN A 260 9.75 0.68 47.53
CA ASN A 260 10.00 0.23 48.90
C ASN A 260 11.16 -0.77 49.01
N GLU A 261 11.46 -1.54 47.95
CA GLU A 261 12.35 -2.71 48.04
C GLU A 261 13.59 -2.62 47.15
N ALA A 262 13.64 -1.64 46.22
CA ALA A 262 14.80 -1.44 45.36
C ALA A 262 16.02 -0.88 46.11
N ASN A 263 15.82 -0.02 47.10
CA ASN A 263 16.86 0.66 47.86
C ASN A 263 17.97 1.24 46.96
N ASN A 264 19.13 0.59 46.89
CA ASN A 264 20.33 1.07 46.19
C ASN A 264 20.45 0.57 44.73
N LEU A 265 19.44 -0.12 44.18
CA LEU A 265 19.49 -0.61 42.80
C LEU A 265 19.34 0.55 41.78
N PRO A 266 20.10 0.57 40.66
CA PRO A 266 20.00 1.60 39.63
C PRO A 266 18.75 1.41 38.77
N ILE A 267 17.58 1.81 39.29
CA ILE A 267 16.28 1.57 38.66
C ILE A 267 15.81 2.74 37.79
N THR A 268 15.12 2.41 36.69
CA THR A 268 14.29 3.36 35.93
C THR A 268 12.91 2.75 35.67
N ILE A 269 11.83 3.51 35.88
CA ILE A 269 10.46 3.08 35.58
C ILE A 269 9.99 3.77 34.30
N VAL A 270 9.55 2.98 33.31
CA VAL A 270 9.04 3.48 32.03
C VAL A 270 7.54 3.17 31.95
N ARG A 271 6.70 4.19 31.73
CA ARG A 271 5.23 4.08 31.68
C ARG A 271 4.69 4.23 30.23
N PRO A 272 4.74 3.19 29.38
CA PRO A 272 4.19 3.25 28.03
C PRO A 272 2.66 3.44 28.04
N SER A 273 2.15 4.19 27.06
CA SER A 273 0.71 4.31 26.79
C SER A 273 0.20 3.14 25.94
N VAL A 274 -1.02 2.67 26.22
CA VAL A 274 -1.73 1.64 25.46
C VAL A 274 -3.08 2.20 25.00
N GLY A 275 -3.18 2.57 23.72
CA GLY A 275 -4.40 3.13 23.12
C GLY A 275 -4.19 3.64 21.69
N TRP A 276 -5.26 4.07 21.03
CA TRP A 276 -5.15 4.82 19.78
C TRP A 276 -4.68 6.25 20.08
N LEU A 277 -3.56 6.67 19.49
CA LEU A 277 -2.93 7.97 19.73
C LEU A 277 -3.61 9.12 18.95
N ASP A 278 -4.93 9.24 19.11
CA ASP A 278 -5.65 10.47 18.77
C ASP A 278 -5.41 11.52 19.88
N ASN A 279 -4.41 12.39 19.67
CA ASN A 279 -4.14 13.67 20.38
C ASN A 279 -3.31 13.69 21.69
N TYR A 280 -2.60 12.62 22.10
CA TYR A 280 -1.68 12.68 23.25
C TYR A 280 -0.35 11.94 23.02
N TYR A 281 0.68 12.67 22.60
CA TYR A 281 2.06 12.67 23.12
C TYR A 281 3.06 13.23 22.10
N GLY A 282 3.53 14.45 22.35
CA GLY A 282 4.90 14.58 22.83
C GLY A 282 4.86 15.02 24.31
N PRO A 283 5.97 14.93 25.08
CA PRO A 283 7.25 14.35 24.72
C PRO A 283 7.79 13.43 25.84
N THR A 284 7.45 12.14 25.87
CA THR A 284 7.96 11.18 26.89
C THR A 284 9.46 10.90 26.79
N LEU A 285 10.16 11.46 25.80
CA LEU A 285 11.63 11.43 25.72
C LEU A 285 12.28 12.63 26.41
N SER A 286 11.54 13.73 26.65
CA SER A 286 12.15 14.95 27.19
C SER A 286 12.38 14.87 28.70
N ILE A 287 11.59 14.10 29.46
CA ILE A 287 11.66 14.11 30.93
C ILE A 287 12.85 13.29 31.43
N ILE A 288 13.17 12.16 30.79
CA ILE A 288 14.46 11.45 30.98
C ILE A 288 15.65 12.33 30.60
N LEU A 289 15.47 13.28 29.66
CA LEU A 289 16.48 14.30 29.33
C LEU A 289 16.44 15.55 30.24
N GLN A 290 15.47 15.66 31.16
CA GLN A 290 15.39 16.77 32.12
C GLN A 290 16.19 16.49 33.40
N ASP A 291 16.25 15.26 33.90
CA ASP A 291 17.10 14.93 35.06
C ASP A 291 18.61 14.97 34.73
N LEU A 292 18.98 14.81 33.46
CA LEU A 292 20.36 14.99 32.98
C LEU A 292 20.83 16.46 32.91
N LYS A 293 19.96 17.45 33.23
CA LYS A 293 20.26 18.88 33.07
C LYS A 293 21.47 19.39 33.86
N LEU A 294 21.91 18.71 34.92
CA LEU A 294 23.00 19.20 35.79
C LEU A 294 24.41 19.08 35.18
N LYS A 295 24.65 18.26 34.13
CA LYS A 295 25.93 18.27 33.38
C LYS A 295 25.88 19.07 32.05
N GLY A 296 24.72 19.61 31.66
CA GLY A 296 24.53 20.26 30.35
C GLY A 296 25.18 21.64 30.17
N HIS A 297 25.65 22.28 31.25
CA HIS A 297 26.12 23.67 31.20
C HIS A 297 27.51 23.82 30.55
N PHE A 298 28.35 22.79 30.61
CA PHE A 298 29.73 22.80 30.10
C PHE A 298 29.79 22.53 28.59
N ILE A 299 29.00 21.58 28.10
CA ILE A 299 28.87 21.30 26.65
C ILE A 299 28.36 22.53 25.91
N ARG A 300 27.45 23.31 26.53
CA ARG A 300 26.98 24.56 25.95
C ARG A 300 28.12 25.55 25.74
N GLN A 301 28.91 25.86 26.76
CA GLN A 301 30.08 26.75 26.62
C GLN A 301 31.11 26.22 25.61
N ALA A 302 31.31 24.90 25.49
CA ALA A 302 32.19 24.33 24.47
C ALA A 302 31.65 24.47 23.03
N MET A 303 30.33 24.45 22.84
CA MET A 303 29.69 24.73 21.55
C MET A 303 29.63 26.25 21.27
N ASP A 304 29.41 27.07 22.30
CA ASP A 304 29.44 28.53 22.19
C ASP A 304 30.84 29.00 21.74
N LEU A 305 31.92 28.50 22.38
CA LEU A 305 33.32 28.73 21.98
C LEU A 305 33.69 28.18 20.59
N ALA A 306 32.96 27.18 20.07
CA ALA A 306 33.13 26.71 18.70
C ALA A 306 32.35 27.57 17.68
N ASN A 307 31.24 28.17 18.11
CA ASN A 307 30.40 29.08 17.32
C ASN A 307 30.89 30.53 17.33
N GLU A 308 31.75 30.93 18.27
CA GLU A 308 32.46 32.23 18.28
C GLU A 308 33.37 32.45 17.04
N CYS A 309 33.41 31.50 16.10
CA CYS A 309 34.04 31.62 14.77
C CYS A 309 33.05 31.67 13.58
N ASN A 310 31.72 31.70 13.78
CA ASN A 310 30.73 31.82 12.69
C ASN A 310 29.39 32.45 13.14
N ASP A 311 28.93 33.50 12.46
CA ASP A 311 27.66 34.23 12.73
C ASP A 311 26.34 33.45 12.44
N TYR A 312 26.36 32.12 12.37
CA TYR A 312 25.21 31.30 12.00
C TYR A 312 24.41 30.83 13.23
N VAL A 313 23.26 31.45 13.48
CA VAL A 313 22.25 30.98 14.46
C VAL A 313 21.38 29.90 13.81
N SER A 314 21.31 28.72 14.43
CA SER A 314 20.56 27.57 13.87
C SER A 314 19.03 27.75 13.94
N VAL A 315 18.28 26.98 13.14
CA VAL A 315 16.81 27.11 13.09
C VAL A 315 16.16 26.75 14.45
N PRO A 316 16.49 25.64 15.13
CA PRO A 316 15.90 25.30 16.44
C PRO A 316 16.28 26.29 17.55
N GLU A 317 17.48 26.85 17.48
CA GLU A 317 17.99 27.84 18.42
C GLU A 317 17.25 29.18 18.30
N PHE A 318 16.98 29.62 17.07
CA PHE A 318 16.08 30.76 16.86
C PHE A 318 14.70 30.53 17.49
N TYR A 319 14.16 29.31 17.47
CA TYR A 319 12.89 29.04 18.15
C TYR A 319 12.99 28.88 19.68
N THR A 320 14.20 28.77 20.23
CA THR A 320 14.42 28.56 21.67
C THR A 320 14.03 29.79 22.49
N SER A 321 13.38 29.54 23.63
CA SER A 321 12.81 30.51 24.59
C SER A 321 11.74 31.47 24.03
N ARG A 322 11.40 31.38 22.74
CA ARG A 322 10.41 32.21 22.05
C ARG A 322 9.01 31.62 22.17
N SER A 323 7.98 32.49 22.17
CA SER A 323 6.59 32.05 22.02
C SER A 323 6.08 32.25 20.59
N VAL A 324 5.31 31.28 20.12
CA VAL A 324 4.72 31.21 18.79
C VAL A 324 3.19 31.39 18.88
N PHE A 325 2.58 32.09 17.94
CA PHE A 325 1.12 32.18 17.78
C PHE A 325 0.69 31.61 16.43
N ILE A 326 -0.26 30.66 16.43
CA ILE A 326 -0.71 29.96 15.22
C ILE A 326 -2.22 30.14 15.07
N THR A 327 -2.63 30.74 13.95
CA THR A 327 -4.04 30.80 13.56
C THR A 327 -4.34 29.73 12.51
N GLY A 328 -5.46 29.02 12.66
CA GLY A 328 -5.79 27.88 11.80
C GLY A 328 -5.07 26.58 12.18
N GLY A 329 -4.38 26.53 13.33
CA GLY A 329 -3.63 25.36 13.82
C GLY A 329 -4.42 24.05 13.92
N THR A 330 -5.74 24.10 14.00
CA THR A 330 -6.60 22.90 13.98
C THR A 330 -6.86 22.31 12.59
N GLY A 331 -6.42 22.98 11.51
CA GLY A 331 -6.51 22.50 10.13
C GLY A 331 -5.34 21.59 9.74
N PHE A 332 -5.44 20.93 8.59
CA PHE A 332 -4.49 19.93 8.09
C PHE A 332 -3.01 20.34 8.20
N LEU A 333 -2.60 21.39 7.48
CA LEU A 333 -1.24 21.96 7.55
C LEU A 333 -0.89 22.53 8.94
N GLY A 334 -1.89 23.06 9.66
CA GLY A 334 -1.71 23.60 11.01
C GLY A 334 -1.26 22.55 12.03
N LYS A 335 -1.80 21.32 11.93
CA LYS A 335 -1.40 20.19 12.78
C LYS A 335 0.04 19.75 12.53
N VAL A 336 0.43 19.65 11.26
CA VAL A 336 1.79 19.25 10.85
C VAL A 336 2.80 20.32 11.26
N LEU A 337 2.48 21.60 11.11
CA LEU A 337 3.29 22.71 11.63
C LEU A 337 3.48 22.63 13.15
N ILE A 338 2.42 22.35 13.92
CA ILE A 338 2.50 22.22 15.39
C ILE A 338 3.39 21.04 15.77
N GLU A 339 3.19 19.88 15.14
CA GLU A 339 3.97 18.67 15.43
C GLU A 339 5.45 18.87 15.07
N LYS A 340 5.74 19.43 13.89
CA LYS A 340 7.10 19.75 13.44
C LYS A 340 7.80 20.74 14.37
N LEU A 341 7.10 21.80 14.82
CA LEU A 341 7.63 22.75 15.80
C LEU A 341 7.93 22.08 17.14
N LEU A 342 7.06 21.19 17.63
CA LEU A 342 7.27 20.50 18.91
C LEU A 342 8.39 19.44 18.84
N GLY A 343 8.51 18.72 17.71
CA GLY A 343 9.53 17.69 17.52
C GLY A 343 10.92 18.25 17.18
N SER A 344 10.99 19.32 16.38
CA SER A 344 12.25 19.85 15.84
C SER A 344 12.73 21.15 16.51
N CYS A 345 11.85 21.87 17.21
CA CYS A 345 12.17 23.08 17.97
C CYS A 345 11.77 22.95 19.47
N PRO A 346 12.27 21.94 20.21
CA PRO A 346 11.84 21.65 21.58
C PRO A 346 12.15 22.75 22.62
N GLY A 347 12.91 23.78 22.24
CA GLY A 347 13.16 24.97 23.06
C GLY A 347 12.04 26.02 23.07
N ILE A 348 10.97 25.86 22.27
CA ILE A 348 9.84 26.81 22.23
C ILE A 348 9.18 26.94 23.60
N ARG A 349 8.95 28.19 24.04
CA ARG A 349 8.39 28.48 25.37
C ARG A 349 6.88 28.22 25.45
N ASN A 350 6.14 28.65 24.43
CA ASN A 350 4.67 28.51 24.34
C ASN A 350 4.23 28.45 22.86
N ILE A 351 3.19 27.68 22.56
CA ILE A 351 2.48 27.74 21.27
C ILE A 351 1.02 28.12 21.54
N TYR A 352 0.65 29.36 21.24
CA TYR A 352 -0.71 29.87 21.37
C TYR A 352 -1.53 29.52 20.12
N LEU A 353 -2.72 28.94 20.29
CA LEU A 353 -3.57 28.48 19.18
C LEU A 353 -4.91 29.22 19.11
N LEU A 354 -5.24 29.83 17.96
CA LEU A 354 -6.56 30.45 17.76
C LEU A 354 -7.62 29.42 17.37
N ILE A 355 -8.46 29.00 18.33
CA ILE A 355 -9.47 27.96 18.16
C ILE A 355 -10.88 28.55 17.95
N ARG A 356 -11.44 28.35 16.74
CA ARG A 356 -12.83 28.71 16.39
C ARG A 356 -13.84 27.89 17.22
N PRO A 357 -14.91 28.49 17.77
CA PRO A 357 -15.91 27.77 18.56
C PRO A 357 -16.71 26.76 17.71
N LYS A 358 -17.19 25.68 18.35
CA LYS A 358 -18.10 24.70 17.73
C LYS A 358 -19.52 25.27 17.62
N ARG A 359 -20.28 24.83 16.61
CA ARG A 359 -21.74 25.09 16.53
C ARG A 359 -22.42 24.62 17.82
N GLY A 360 -23.17 25.50 18.48
CA GLY A 360 -23.94 25.21 19.69
C GLY A 360 -23.46 25.92 20.96
N GLN A 361 -22.23 26.43 21.01
CA GLN A 361 -21.73 27.22 22.15
C GLN A 361 -21.96 28.72 21.91
N LYS A 362 -22.39 29.47 22.94
CA LYS A 362 -22.58 30.92 22.86
C LYS A 362 -21.22 31.63 22.99
N ALA A 363 -21.05 32.74 22.26
CA ALA A 363 -19.78 33.47 22.25
C ALA A 363 -19.47 34.22 23.56
N LYS A 364 -20.50 34.56 24.34
CA LYS A 364 -20.37 35.27 25.63
C LYS A 364 -19.54 34.48 26.64
N ASP A 365 -19.69 33.16 26.65
CA ASP A 365 -19.15 32.26 27.68
C ASP A 365 -17.65 31.93 27.46
N ARG A 366 -17.00 32.59 26.49
CA ARG A 366 -15.54 32.65 26.33
C ARG A 366 -15.01 34.08 26.17
N PHE A 367 -15.83 35.10 26.44
CA PHE A 367 -15.49 36.49 26.14
C PHE A 367 -14.77 37.18 27.30
N SER A 368 -14.93 36.68 28.53
CA SER A 368 -14.12 37.05 29.71
C SER A 368 -12.63 36.85 29.43
N ASP A 369 -12.27 35.63 29.06
CA ASP A 369 -10.89 35.15 28.89
C ASP A 369 -10.22 35.82 27.67
N LEU A 370 -11.04 36.33 26.74
CA LEU A 370 -10.64 37.00 25.51
C LEU A 370 -10.36 38.49 25.67
N LEU A 371 -10.63 39.09 26.84
CA LEU A 371 -10.26 40.48 27.13
C LEU A 371 -8.77 40.62 27.47
N GLU A 372 -8.16 39.65 28.16
CA GLU A 372 -6.72 39.62 28.41
C GLU A 372 -5.91 39.06 27.23
N ALA A 373 -6.48 38.14 26.45
CA ALA A 373 -5.76 37.40 25.41
C ALA A 373 -4.99 38.28 24.40
N PRO A 374 -5.51 39.42 23.89
CA PRO A 374 -4.73 40.31 23.03
C PRO A 374 -3.49 40.89 23.74
N ALA A 375 -3.63 41.34 24.99
CA ALA A 375 -2.52 41.90 25.76
C ALA A 375 -1.46 40.82 26.10
N LEU A 376 -1.90 39.60 26.40
CA LEU A 376 -1.03 38.45 26.61
C LEU A 376 -0.21 38.12 25.36
N LEU A 377 -0.86 38.07 24.18
CA LEU A 377 -0.19 37.82 22.91
C LEU A 377 0.80 38.94 22.57
N CYS A 378 0.40 40.20 22.68
CA CYS A 378 1.25 41.37 22.41
C CYS A 378 2.54 41.43 23.25
N ARG A 379 2.52 40.88 24.47
CA ARG A 379 3.67 40.88 25.40
C ARG A 379 4.57 39.65 25.32
N ASN A 380 4.10 38.52 24.76
CA ASN A 380 4.82 37.24 24.84
C ASN A 380 5.16 36.61 23.48
N VAL A 381 4.46 36.97 22.41
CA VAL A 381 4.63 36.37 21.08
C VAL A 381 5.77 37.04 20.31
N SER A 382 6.54 36.22 19.60
CA SER A 382 7.66 36.67 18.75
C SER A 382 7.65 36.07 17.35
N VAL A 383 6.92 34.97 17.11
CA VAL A 383 6.68 34.41 15.77
C VAL A 383 5.19 34.17 15.59
N VAL A 384 4.63 34.63 14.46
CA VAL A 384 3.21 34.43 14.12
C VAL A 384 3.09 33.63 12.83
N PHE A 385 2.29 32.57 12.85
CA PHE A 385 1.89 31.81 11.67
C PHE A 385 0.40 32.01 11.38
N HIS A 386 0.11 32.60 10.22
CA HIS A 386 -1.25 32.91 9.78
C HIS A 386 -1.73 31.95 8.68
N LEU A 387 -2.34 30.82 9.10
CA LEU A 387 -2.94 29.82 8.21
C LEU A 387 -4.47 29.89 8.14
N ALA A 388 -5.12 30.69 9.00
CA ALA A 388 -6.57 30.73 9.10
C ALA A 388 -7.21 31.26 7.80
N ALA A 389 -7.82 30.34 7.03
CA ALA A 389 -8.52 30.63 5.79
C ALA A 389 -9.77 29.74 5.65
N THR A 390 -10.71 30.14 4.79
CA THR A 390 -11.61 29.18 4.14
C THR A 390 -11.03 28.80 2.78
N VAL A 391 -10.96 27.49 2.52
CA VAL A 391 -10.37 26.88 1.33
C VAL A 391 -11.42 26.21 0.44
N LYS A 392 -12.72 26.42 0.70
CA LYS A 392 -13.76 25.88 -0.18
C LYS A 392 -13.92 26.79 -1.40
N PHE A 393 -13.83 26.21 -2.59
CA PHE A 393 -14.02 26.93 -3.86
C PHE A 393 -15.48 27.34 -4.15
N ASP A 394 -16.40 27.03 -3.24
CA ASP A 394 -17.82 27.39 -3.26
C ASP A 394 -18.28 28.14 -1.99
N GLU A 395 -17.35 28.67 -1.19
CA GLU A 395 -17.73 29.60 -0.13
C GLU A 395 -18.10 30.96 -0.74
N LYS A 396 -19.29 31.48 -0.40
CA LYS A 396 -19.78 32.80 -0.84
C LYS A 396 -18.74 33.89 -0.61
N LEU A 397 -18.73 34.91 -1.47
CA LEU A 397 -17.73 35.98 -1.43
C LEU A 397 -17.73 36.71 -0.08
N LYS A 398 -18.92 36.94 0.51
CA LYS A 398 -19.08 37.60 1.83
C LYS A 398 -18.24 36.92 2.93
N LEU A 399 -18.37 35.61 3.04
CA LEU A 399 -17.67 34.81 4.05
C LEU A 399 -16.18 34.63 3.71
N SER A 400 -15.86 34.51 2.41
CA SER A 400 -14.48 34.40 1.92
C SER A 400 -13.65 35.65 2.22
N VAL A 401 -14.15 36.85 1.88
CA VAL A 401 -13.47 38.13 2.19
C VAL A 401 -13.39 38.36 3.69
N THR A 402 -14.45 38.04 4.44
CA THR A 402 -14.46 38.16 5.91
C THR A 402 -13.40 37.31 6.60
N ILE A 403 -13.15 36.08 6.13
CA ILE A 403 -12.14 35.18 6.73
C ILE A 403 -10.75 35.46 6.15
N ASN A 404 -10.60 35.44 4.83
CA ASN A 404 -9.28 35.42 4.18
C ASN A 404 -8.63 36.81 4.12
N THR A 405 -9.42 37.88 3.92
CA THR A 405 -8.92 39.24 3.68
C THR A 405 -9.01 40.09 4.95
N LEU A 406 -10.22 40.28 5.50
CA LEU A 406 -10.43 41.03 6.75
C LEU A 406 -9.85 40.31 7.98
N GLY A 407 -9.76 38.97 7.95
CA GLY A 407 -9.02 38.19 8.94
C GLY A 407 -7.53 38.52 8.92
N THR A 408 -6.91 38.59 7.73
CA THR A 408 -5.50 38.98 7.55
C THR A 408 -5.24 40.39 8.07
N LYS A 409 -6.11 41.36 7.72
CA LYS A 409 -6.02 42.74 8.22
C LYS A 409 -5.98 42.80 9.75
N ARG A 410 -6.87 42.07 10.42
CA ARG A 410 -6.91 42.01 11.90
C ARG A 410 -5.69 41.33 12.53
N ILE A 411 -5.02 40.43 11.81
CA ILE A 411 -3.74 39.85 12.27
C ILE A 411 -2.60 40.87 12.10
N VAL A 412 -2.57 41.66 11.03
CA VAL A 412 -1.63 42.79 10.86
C VAL A 412 -1.84 43.85 11.95
N GLU A 413 -3.08 44.27 12.21
CA GLU A 413 -3.49 45.19 13.30
C GLU A 413 -3.10 44.69 14.71
N LEU A 414 -2.95 43.38 14.90
CA LEU A 414 -2.48 42.75 16.13
C LEU A 414 -0.95 42.65 16.18
N CYS A 415 -0.31 42.34 15.05
CA CYS A 415 1.15 42.23 14.94
C CYS A 415 1.84 43.59 15.14
N HIS A 416 1.23 44.69 14.70
CA HIS A 416 1.66 46.07 15.04
C HIS A 416 1.69 46.38 16.54
N LYS A 417 1.07 45.55 17.38
CA LYS A 417 1.02 45.70 18.84
C LYS A 417 1.92 44.68 19.56
N MET A 418 2.60 43.78 18.83
CA MET A 418 3.50 42.76 19.38
C MET A 418 4.92 43.31 19.55
N ILE A 419 5.32 43.58 20.80
CA ILE A 419 6.58 44.27 21.14
C ILE A 419 7.81 43.46 20.72
N PHE A 420 7.71 42.12 20.74
CA PHE A 420 8.82 41.20 20.48
C PHE A 420 8.73 40.47 19.14
N LEU A 421 7.93 40.95 18.19
CA LEU A 421 7.75 40.29 16.90
C LEU A 421 9.06 40.23 16.10
N LYS A 422 9.39 39.02 15.62
CA LYS A 422 10.56 38.72 14.79
C LYS A 422 10.17 38.17 13.41
N ALA A 423 9.04 37.49 13.29
CA ALA A 423 8.50 37.07 11.99
C ALA A 423 6.97 36.89 12.01
N LEU A 424 6.30 37.30 10.93
CA LEU A 424 4.91 36.98 10.59
C LEU A 424 4.89 36.21 9.26
N VAL A 425 4.53 34.93 9.30
CA VAL A 425 4.39 34.06 8.13
C VAL A 425 2.92 33.98 7.73
N HIS A 426 2.55 34.50 6.56
CA HIS A 426 1.22 34.30 6.00
C HIS A 426 1.22 33.12 5.03
N VAL A 427 0.25 32.20 5.16
CA VAL A 427 0.05 31.12 4.18
C VAL A 427 -0.99 31.54 3.16
N SER A 428 -0.54 31.84 1.94
CA SER A 428 -1.37 32.13 0.77
C SER A 428 -1.60 30.85 -0.06
N THR A 429 -1.48 30.91 -1.38
CA THR A 429 -1.41 29.76 -2.31
C THR A 429 -0.77 30.22 -3.62
N ALA A 430 -0.03 29.33 -4.31
CA ALA A 430 0.55 29.64 -5.62
C ALA A 430 -0.52 30.11 -6.62
N PHE A 431 -1.74 29.58 -6.51
CA PHE A 431 -2.85 29.85 -7.42
C PHE A 431 -3.55 31.21 -7.22
N CYS A 432 -3.10 32.09 -6.31
CA CYS A 432 -3.76 33.39 -6.06
C CYS A 432 -3.76 34.31 -7.30
N ASN A 433 -2.74 34.18 -8.16
CA ASN A 433 -2.56 34.92 -9.41
C ASN A 433 -2.71 34.02 -10.65
N SER A 434 -3.61 33.04 -10.57
CA SER A 434 -3.97 32.13 -11.67
C SER A 434 -4.70 32.78 -12.85
N ASP A 435 -4.93 34.10 -12.82
CA ASP A 435 -5.28 34.90 -13.99
C ASP A 435 -4.07 35.15 -14.94
N ARG A 436 -2.86 34.79 -14.51
CA ARG A 436 -1.61 34.78 -15.27
C ARG A 436 -1.19 33.34 -15.60
N SER A 437 -0.47 33.14 -16.70
CA SER A 437 0.10 31.83 -17.09
C SER A 437 1.40 31.50 -16.34
N GLU A 438 2.15 32.52 -15.93
CA GLU A 438 3.38 32.41 -15.16
C GLU A 438 3.28 33.28 -13.90
N VAL A 439 3.74 32.77 -12.76
CA VAL A 439 3.62 33.44 -11.44
C VAL A 439 4.96 33.41 -10.69
N SER A 440 5.53 34.60 -10.54
CA SER A 440 6.78 34.89 -9.81
C SER A 440 6.57 35.02 -8.30
N GLU A 441 7.68 34.96 -7.56
CA GLU A 441 7.75 35.17 -6.11
C GLU A 441 7.70 36.66 -5.73
N VAL A 442 6.71 37.38 -6.25
CA VAL A 442 6.40 38.78 -5.94
C VAL A 442 4.93 38.94 -5.57
N ILE A 443 4.62 39.99 -4.79
CA ILE A 443 3.24 40.45 -4.65
C ILE A 443 2.86 41.19 -5.93
N TYR A 444 1.76 40.80 -6.57
CA TYR A 444 1.26 41.47 -7.76
C TYR A 444 0.25 42.57 -7.37
N PRO A 445 0.21 43.72 -8.09
CA PRO A 445 -0.85 44.70 -7.92
C PRO A 445 -2.23 44.06 -8.18
N PRO A 446 -3.24 44.31 -7.32
CA PRO A 446 -4.58 43.79 -7.50
C PRO A 446 -5.37 44.61 -8.54
N HIS A 447 -6.56 44.11 -8.91
CA HIS A 447 -7.51 44.86 -9.74
C HIS A 447 -8.40 45.82 -8.93
N TYR A 448 -8.45 45.68 -7.60
CA TYR A 448 -9.29 46.46 -6.67
C TYR A 448 -8.56 46.65 -5.33
N ASP A 449 -8.79 47.76 -4.63
CA ASP A 449 -8.29 47.90 -3.26
C ASP A 449 -9.00 46.93 -2.31
N SER A 450 -8.26 46.41 -1.34
CA SER A 450 -8.76 45.45 -0.36
C SER A 450 -9.81 46.06 0.59
N ASN A 451 -9.71 47.34 0.94
CA ASN A 451 -10.66 48.06 1.78
C ASN A 451 -11.95 48.38 1.04
N ASP A 452 -11.89 48.66 -0.26
CA ASP A 452 -13.08 48.79 -1.12
C ASP A 452 -13.87 47.49 -1.14
N ILE A 453 -13.21 46.35 -1.40
CA ILE A 453 -13.86 45.04 -1.43
C ILE A 453 -14.39 44.64 -0.03
N ILE A 454 -13.65 44.92 1.05
CA ILE A 454 -14.13 44.73 2.42
C ILE A 454 -15.39 45.58 2.70
N SER A 455 -15.42 46.82 2.24
CA SER A 455 -16.55 47.75 2.44
C SER A 455 -17.77 47.35 1.61
N LEU A 456 -17.58 47.02 0.33
CA LEU A 456 -18.59 46.50 -0.58
C LEU A 456 -19.23 45.23 -0.01
N VAL A 457 -18.42 44.28 0.47
CA VAL A 457 -18.88 43.06 1.13
C VAL A 457 -19.63 43.34 2.43
N LYS A 458 -19.22 44.34 3.20
CA LYS A 458 -19.90 44.73 4.45
C LYS A 458 -21.30 45.29 4.16
N TRP A 459 -21.42 46.23 3.23
CA TRP A 459 -22.64 46.99 2.97
C TRP A 459 -23.67 46.29 2.08
N LEU A 460 -23.25 45.51 1.08
CA LEU A 460 -24.22 44.91 0.14
C LEU A 460 -25.04 43.76 0.78
N PRO A 461 -26.33 43.60 0.40
CA PRO A 461 -27.11 42.38 0.60
C PRO A 461 -26.40 41.16 -0.01
N GLU A 462 -26.68 39.97 0.52
CA GLU A 462 -25.94 38.76 0.13
C GLU A 462 -26.27 38.29 -1.29
N ASP A 463 -27.52 38.43 -1.73
CA ASP A 463 -27.96 37.99 -3.06
C ASP A 463 -27.35 38.87 -4.18
N LEU A 464 -27.41 40.19 -4.02
CA LEU A 464 -26.78 41.16 -4.93
C LEU A 464 -25.24 41.01 -4.95
N LEU A 465 -24.63 40.58 -3.85
CA LEU A 465 -23.20 40.26 -3.82
C LEU A 465 -22.88 38.96 -4.56
N ASP A 466 -23.73 37.93 -4.47
CA ASP A 466 -23.56 36.70 -5.23
C ASP A 466 -23.73 36.95 -6.75
N ASP A 467 -24.66 37.82 -7.17
CA ASP A 467 -24.81 38.28 -8.56
C ASP A 467 -23.57 39.03 -9.08
N LEU A 468 -22.95 39.89 -8.24
CA LEU A 468 -21.74 40.62 -8.59
C LEU A 468 -20.45 39.78 -8.49
N THR A 469 -20.48 38.65 -7.79
CA THR A 469 -19.28 37.83 -7.50
C THR A 469 -18.51 37.39 -8.75
N PRO A 470 -19.15 36.90 -9.84
CA PRO A 470 -18.44 36.53 -11.08
C PRO A 470 -17.64 37.68 -11.68
N SER A 471 -18.19 38.90 -11.68
CA SER A 471 -17.52 40.10 -12.19
C SER A 471 -16.34 40.49 -11.31
N LEU A 472 -16.49 40.39 -9.98
CA LEU A 472 -15.44 40.76 -9.01
C LEU A 472 -14.24 39.79 -9.01
N ILE A 473 -14.46 38.48 -9.20
CA ILE A 473 -13.34 37.50 -9.32
C ILE A 473 -12.68 37.54 -10.70
N GLY A 474 -13.39 38.02 -11.73
CA GLY A 474 -12.89 38.20 -13.09
C GLY A 474 -12.37 36.91 -13.71
N LYS A 475 -11.09 36.89 -14.11
CA LYS A 475 -10.44 35.73 -14.74
C LYS A 475 -10.04 34.60 -13.76
N ARG A 476 -10.16 34.82 -12.43
CA ARG A 476 -9.75 33.84 -11.41
C ARG A 476 -10.78 32.71 -11.26
N PRO A 477 -10.36 31.46 -10.99
CA PRO A 477 -11.25 30.30 -11.02
C PRO A 477 -12.27 30.22 -9.87
N ASN A 478 -12.06 30.92 -8.76
CA ASN A 478 -12.95 30.86 -7.59
C ASN A 478 -12.68 32.00 -6.57
N THR A 479 -13.61 32.17 -5.63
CA THR A 479 -13.53 33.14 -4.53
C THR A 479 -12.30 32.96 -3.62
N TYR A 480 -11.78 31.73 -3.47
CA TYR A 480 -10.58 31.47 -2.66
C TYR A 480 -9.32 32.11 -3.26
N THR A 481 -9.04 31.86 -4.55
CA THR A 481 -7.88 32.45 -5.25
C THR A 481 -7.93 33.98 -5.25
N PHE A 482 -9.09 34.58 -5.51
CA PHE A 482 -9.32 36.02 -5.44
C PHE A 482 -9.08 36.58 -4.03
N THR A 483 -9.69 36.01 -3.00
CA THR A 483 -9.56 36.51 -1.62
C THR A 483 -8.19 36.28 -0.99
N LYS A 484 -7.39 35.35 -1.54
CA LYS A 484 -5.97 35.24 -1.21
C LYS A 484 -5.11 36.31 -1.89
N ALA A 485 -5.35 36.65 -3.15
CA ALA A 485 -4.67 37.81 -3.77
C ALA A 485 -4.97 39.11 -3.01
N LEU A 486 -6.23 39.33 -2.57
CA LEU A 486 -6.57 40.47 -1.71
C LEU A 486 -5.90 40.41 -0.33
N ALA A 487 -5.65 39.22 0.22
CA ALA A 487 -4.93 39.08 1.49
C ALA A 487 -3.44 39.45 1.36
N GLU A 488 -2.81 39.12 0.23
CA GLU A 488 -1.44 39.57 -0.09
C GLU A 488 -1.37 41.09 -0.26
N HIS A 489 -2.40 41.72 -0.84
CA HIS A 489 -2.48 43.18 -0.95
C HIS A 489 -2.60 43.88 0.41
N VAL A 490 -3.40 43.35 1.34
CA VAL A 490 -3.43 43.83 2.74
C VAL A 490 -2.05 43.76 3.39
N LEU A 491 -1.29 42.70 3.13
CA LEU A 491 0.09 42.54 3.64
C LEU A 491 1.09 43.46 2.93
N SER A 492 0.80 43.92 1.71
CA SER A 492 1.62 44.93 1.02
C SER A 492 1.38 46.33 1.60
N ASN A 493 0.11 46.72 1.82
CA ASN A 493 -0.25 48.11 2.10
C ASN A 493 -0.28 48.46 3.59
N GLU A 494 -0.60 47.49 4.46
CA GLU A 494 -0.87 47.76 5.87
C GLU A 494 0.24 47.26 6.81
N ALA A 495 1.26 46.58 6.27
CA ALA A 495 2.32 45.96 7.05
C ALA A 495 3.40 46.90 7.60
N ASN A 496 3.68 48.01 6.94
CA ASN A 496 4.53 49.14 7.39
C ASN A 496 5.56 48.81 8.50
N ASN A 497 6.71 48.24 8.10
CA ASN A 497 7.84 47.78 8.94
C ASN A 497 7.68 46.45 9.70
N LEU A 498 6.57 45.73 9.60
CA LEU A 498 6.48 44.37 10.15
C LEU A 498 7.37 43.38 9.37
N PRO A 499 8.04 42.43 10.05
CA PRO A 499 8.87 41.40 9.41
C PRO A 499 7.98 40.28 8.82
N ILE A 500 7.46 40.48 7.61
CA ILE A 500 6.48 39.58 6.97
C ILE A 500 7.13 38.71 5.89
N THR A 501 6.78 37.42 5.88
CA THR A 501 6.99 36.52 4.74
C THR A 501 5.68 35.86 4.32
N ILE A 502 5.52 35.57 3.03
CA ILE A 502 4.34 34.93 2.44
C ILE A 502 4.74 33.58 1.84
N VAL A 503 4.21 32.48 2.38
CA VAL A 503 4.39 31.14 1.82
C VAL A 503 3.17 30.78 0.96
N ARG A 504 3.39 30.48 -0.31
CA ARG A 504 2.39 30.14 -1.32
C ARG A 504 2.48 28.65 -1.69
N PRO A 505 1.80 27.74 -0.96
CA PRO A 505 1.74 26.33 -1.34
C PRO A 505 0.91 26.09 -2.60
N SER A 506 1.31 25.07 -3.36
CA SER A 506 0.55 24.48 -4.45
C SER A 506 -0.51 23.47 -3.94
N VAL A 507 -0.80 22.40 -4.69
CA VAL A 507 -1.78 21.38 -4.28
C VAL A 507 -1.17 20.47 -3.19
N VAL A 508 -1.44 20.82 -1.94
CA VAL A 508 -0.94 20.06 -0.78
C VAL A 508 -1.57 18.66 -0.72
N LEU A 509 -0.72 17.63 -0.69
CA LEU A 509 -1.08 16.21 -0.54
C LEU A 509 -0.67 15.70 0.87
N SER A 510 -0.48 14.39 1.04
CA SER A 510 -0.05 13.81 2.33
C SER A 510 1.36 14.22 2.73
N SER A 511 1.76 13.91 3.95
CA SER A 511 3.16 14.01 4.37
C SER A 511 4.05 13.05 3.58
N LEU A 512 5.31 13.46 3.38
CA LEU A 512 6.38 12.63 2.86
C LEU A 512 6.97 11.77 3.99
N ASN A 513 7.31 12.40 5.11
CA ASN A 513 7.96 11.80 6.27
C ASN A 513 7.19 12.04 7.58
N GLU A 514 6.71 13.27 7.83
CA GLU A 514 6.32 13.73 9.18
C GLU A 514 4.85 14.23 9.22
N PRO A 515 4.06 13.91 10.27
CA PRO A 515 4.42 13.18 11.49
C PRO A 515 4.67 11.67 11.26
N VAL A 516 4.10 11.11 10.20
CA VAL A 516 4.39 9.77 9.65
C VAL A 516 4.18 9.81 8.13
N PRO A 517 4.84 8.96 7.32
CA PRO A 517 4.65 8.94 5.87
C PRO A 517 3.21 8.69 5.45
N GLY A 518 2.71 9.42 4.44
CA GLY A 518 1.36 9.23 3.92
C GLY A 518 0.22 9.73 4.83
N TRP A 519 0.50 10.51 5.88
CA TRP A 519 -0.54 11.05 6.76
C TRP A 519 -1.40 12.12 6.06
N LEU A 520 -2.73 11.97 6.19
CA LEU A 520 -3.73 12.98 5.80
C LEU A 520 -5.06 12.78 6.54
N ASP A 521 -5.76 13.88 6.83
CA ASP A 521 -6.99 13.89 7.64
C ASP A 521 -8.27 14.34 6.90
N ASN A 522 -8.15 14.68 5.62
CA ASN A 522 -9.20 15.28 4.81
C ASN A 522 -9.25 14.71 3.37
N TYR A 523 -10.37 14.96 2.70
CA TYR A 523 -10.66 14.44 1.36
C TYR A 523 -10.44 15.47 0.23
N TYR A 524 -9.69 16.55 0.49
CA TYR A 524 -9.53 17.65 -0.46
C TYR A 524 -8.50 17.33 -1.57
N GLY A 525 -8.43 18.20 -2.58
CA GLY A 525 -7.57 18.01 -3.76
C GLY A 525 -7.96 16.78 -4.60
N PRO A 526 -7.00 16.07 -5.21
CA PRO A 526 -7.28 14.86 -6.00
C PRO A 526 -7.69 13.64 -5.15
N THR A 527 -7.52 13.71 -3.83
CA THR A 527 -7.71 12.58 -2.90
C THR A 527 -9.07 11.89 -3.05
N LEU A 528 -10.16 12.65 -3.12
CA LEU A 528 -11.49 12.09 -3.34
C LEU A 528 -11.64 11.43 -4.72
N SER A 529 -11.01 11.98 -5.77
CA SER A 529 -11.01 11.39 -7.11
C SER A 529 -10.36 10.00 -7.11
N ILE A 530 -9.18 9.89 -6.50
CA ILE A 530 -8.41 8.63 -6.44
C ILE A 530 -9.12 7.60 -5.54
N ILE A 531 -9.71 8.01 -4.40
CA ILE A 531 -10.52 7.10 -3.56
C ILE A 531 -11.72 6.56 -4.34
N LEU A 532 -12.49 7.41 -5.01
CA LEU A 532 -13.67 6.97 -5.77
C LEU A 532 -13.29 6.13 -7.01
N GLN A 533 -12.09 6.33 -7.55
CA GLN A 533 -11.50 5.48 -8.59
C GLN A 533 -11.14 4.09 -8.02
N GLY A 534 -10.51 4.03 -6.86
CA GLY A 534 -10.23 2.81 -6.11
C GLY A 534 -11.49 2.02 -5.71
N MET A 535 -12.61 2.72 -5.51
CA MET A 535 -13.92 2.11 -5.32
C MET A 535 -14.60 1.65 -6.63
N GLY A 536 -14.11 2.06 -7.79
CA GLY A 536 -14.73 1.79 -9.10
C GLY A 536 -15.97 2.64 -9.41
N LEU A 537 -16.27 3.65 -8.59
CA LEU A 537 -17.37 4.61 -8.80
C LEU A 537 -16.97 5.70 -9.80
N VAL A 538 -15.68 6.08 -9.81
CA VAL A 538 -15.11 7.05 -10.75
C VAL A 538 -14.22 6.33 -11.77
N ARG A 539 -14.67 6.29 -13.03
CA ARG A 539 -13.97 5.66 -14.16
C ARG A 539 -13.54 6.65 -15.25
N VAL A 540 -14.04 7.88 -15.18
CA VAL A 540 -13.76 8.97 -16.13
C VAL A 540 -13.45 10.25 -15.34
N MET A 541 -12.43 10.99 -15.77
CA MET A 541 -11.97 12.22 -15.12
C MET A 541 -11.78 13.32 -16.18
N LEU A 542 -12.25 14.53 -15.89
CA LEU A 542 -12.09 15.71 -16.76
C LEU A 542 -10.70 16.30 -16.59
N ILE A 543 -9.74 15.72 -17.31
CA ILE A 543 -8.30 15.94 -17.13
C ILE A 543 -7.63 15.93 -18.50
N ASP A 544 -6.81 16.94 -18.79
CA ASP A 544 -5.75 16.83 -19.78
C ASP A 544 -4.53 16.15 -19.13
N LYS A 545 -4.00 15.10 -19.78
CA LYS A 545 -2.88 14.32 -19.25
C LYS A 545 -1.55 15.07 -19.33
N SER A 546 -1.42 16.01 -20.27
CA SER A 546 -0.16 16.70 -20.57
C SER A 546 0.23 17.78 -19.56
N ILE A 547 -0.71 18.17 -18.69
CA ILE A 547 -0.48 19.21 -17.68
C ILE A 547 0.43 18.65 -16.58
N ARG A 548 1.56 19.33 -16.36
CA ARG A 548 2.38 19.21 -15.15
C ARG A 548 1.62 19.85 -14.00
N SER A 549 1.46 19.15 -12.89
CA SER A 549 0.63 19.60 -11.76
C SER A 549 1.44 19.64 -10.47
N ASP A 550 1.55 20.83 -9.91
CA ASP A 550 2.32 21.11 -8.70
C ASP A 550 1.67 20.50 -7.46
N PHE A 551 2.01 19.25 -7.16
CA PHE A 551 1.72 18.63 -5.87
C PHE A 551 2.86 18.88 -4.88
N ILE A 552 2.54 19.11 -3.61
CA ILE A 552 3.54 19.36 -2.55
C ILE A 552 3.19 18.58 -1.27
N PRO A 553 4.16 17.92 -0.61
CA PRO A 553 3.90 17.30 0.70
C PRO A 553 3.63 18.33 1.79
N VAL A 554 2.71 18.04 2.71
CA VAL A 554 2.29 18.98 3.77
C VAL A 554 3.42 19.33 4.76
N ASP A 555 4.37 18.42 4.97
CA ASP A 555 5.55 18.59 5.81
C ASP A 555 6.63 19.44 5.13
N ILE A 556 6.82 19.35 3.82
CA ILE A 556 7.68 20.29 3.07
C ILE A 556 7.16 21.73 3.21
N VAL A 557 5.83 21.93 3.14
CA VAL A 557 5.23 23.24 3.39
C VAL A 557 5.44 23.70 4.84
N ALA A 558 5.28 22.81 5.82
CA ALA A 558 5.53 23.14 7.23
C ALA A 558 7.00 23.53 7.49
N ASN A 559 7.96 22.78 6.92
CA ASN A 559 9.39 23.07 7.01
C ASN A 559 9.71 24.45 6.43
N LEU A 560 9.21 24.76 5.23
CA LEU A 560 9.42 26.07 4.60
C LEU A 560 8.81 27.22 5.42
N MET A 561 7.68 27.00 6.09
CA MET A 561 7.13 28.02 7.00
C MET A 561 8.07 28.28 8.19
N ILE A 562 8.61 27.24 8.81
CA ILE A 562 9.54 27.37 9.96
C ILE A 562 10.83 28.07 9.52
N VAL A 563 11.43 27.63 8.40
CA VAL A 563 12.69 28.17 7.88
C VAL A 563 12.52 29.61 7.37
N SER A 564 11.41 29.94 6.70
CA SER A 564 11.17 31.32 6.24
C SER A 564 10.96 32.31 7.39
N ALA A 565 10.36 31.89 8.51
CA ALA A 565 10.31 32.70 9.73
C ALA A 565 11.69 32.92 10.37
N TRP A 566 12.55 31.89 10.40
CA TRP A 566 13.95 32.04 10.81
C TRP A 566 14.67 33.07 9.92
N ARG A 567 14.61 32.90 8.60
CA ARG A 567 15.27 33.80 7.63
C ARG A 567 14.77 35.24 7.73
N GLN A 568 13.47 35.44 7.90
CA GLN A 568 12.85 36.76 8.04
C GLN A 568 13.25 37.48 9.34
N ALA A 569 13.71 36.72 10.35
CA ALA A 569 14.16 37.24 11.64
C ALA A 569 15.69 37.38 11.78
N THR A 570 16.47 36.65 10.98
CA THR A 570 17.95 36.70 10.95
C THR A 570 18.52 37.61 9.87
N THR A 571 17.71 38.02 8.88
CA THR A 571 18.13 39.00 7.86
C THR A 571 17.72 40.43 8.22
N THR A 572 18.47 41.41 7.72
CA THR A 572 18.17 42.85 7.90
C THR A 572 17.07 43.37 6.95
N ASN A 573 16.56 42.52 6.05
CA ASN A 573 15.60 42.90 5.02
C ASN A 573 14.17 42.99 5.60
N LYS A 574 13.60 44.21 5.58
CA LYS A 574 12.23 44.48 6.04
C LYS A 574 11.16 44.36 4.94
N ASN A 575 11.56 44.08 3.69
CA ASN A 575 10.61 43.89 2.59
C ASN A 575 9.92 42.53 2.71
N VAL A 576 8.68 42.42 2.19
CA VAL A 576 7.91 41.18 2.27
C VAL A 576 8.48 40.13 1.30
N ILE A 577 9.10 39.08 1.84
CA ILE A 577 9.64 37.98 1.02
C ILE A 577 8.52 36.98 0.70
N VAL A 578 8.41 36.54 -0.56
CA VAL A 578 7.43 35.54 -1.00
C VAL A 578 8.16 34.24 -1.35
N TYR A 579 7.58 33.10 -0.96
CA TYR A 579 8.10 31.77 -1.26
C TYR A 579 7.02 30.89 -1.89
N ASN A 580 7.19 30.47 -3.14
CA ASN A 580 6.32 29.57 -3.89
C ASN A 580 6.70 28.10 -3.56
N CYS A 581 5.90 27.46 -2.71
CA CYS A 581 6.14 26.07 -2.29
C CYS A 581 5.48 25.11 -3.29
N ILE A 582 6.27 24.68 -4.28
CA ILE A 582 5.87 23.94 -5.48
C ILE A 582 6.77 22.72 -5.70
N SER A 583 6.35 21.80 -6.58
CA SER A 583 7.26 20.81 -7.21
C SER A 583 7.85 21.32 -8.52
N GLY A 584 7.09 22.14 -9.27
CA GLY A 584 7.58 22.96 -10.36
C GLY A 584 8.40 22.22 -11.42
N LYS A 585 9.54 22.83 -11.78
CA LYS A 585 10.54 22.25 -12.68
C LYS A 585 11.58 21.39 -11.94
N ASP A 586 11.59 21.41 -10.61
CA ASP A 586 12.57 20.73 -9.77
C ASP A 586 12.22 19.25 -9.53
N ASN A 587 10.93 18.90 -9.54
CA ASN A 587 10.47 17.51 -9.54
C ASN A 587 9.12 17.35 -10.28
N PRO A 588 9.08 17.51 -11.62
CA PRO A 588 7.83 17.62 -12.37
C PRO A 588 7.04 16.31 -12.46
N LEU A 589 5.72 16.38 -12.28
CA LEU A 589 4.79 15.27 -12.46
C LEU A 589 3.59 15.67 -13.35
N ASP A 590 3.34 14.93 -14.43
CA ASP A 590 2.16 15.12 -15.26
C ASP A 590 0.92 14.40 -14.70
N LEU A 591 -0.27 14.94 -14.97
CA LEU A 591 -1.53 14.36 -14.51
C LEU A 591 -1.79 12.95 -15.08
N GLY A 592 -1.23 12.61 -16.24
CA GLY A 592 -1.26 11.24 -16.78
C GLY A 592 -0.49 10.26 -15.90
N ARG A 593 0.76 10.58 -15.53
CA ARG A 593 1.63 9.78 -14.66
C ARG A 593 1.11 9.72 -13.23
N PHE A 594 0.61 10.83 -12.67
CA PHE A 594 -0.06 10.83 -11.36
C PHE A 594 -1.22 9.82 -11.32
N ILE A 595 -2.11 9.84 -12.32
CA ILE A 595 -3.21 8.86 -12.42
C ILE A 595 -2.66 7.45 -12.62
N GLN A 596 -1.62 7.25 -13.43
CA GLN A 596 -1.01 5.94 -13.67
C GLN A 596 -0.45 5.32 -12.39
N LEU A 597 0.33 6.07 -11.61
CA LEU A 597 0.93 5.63 -10.35
C LEU A 597 -0.15 5.34 -9.31
N CYS A 598 -1.07 6.28 -9.06
CA CYS A 598 -2.21 6.07 -8.17
C CYS A 598 -3.07 4.85 -8.57
N THR A 599 -3.35 4.66 -9.86
CA THR A 599 -4.11 3.50 -10.36
C THR A 599 -3.38 2.17 -10.14
N SER A 600 -2.05 2.16 -10.30
CA SER A 600 -1.21 0.97 -10.06
C SER A 600 -1.14 0.64 -8.57
N ASN A 601 -0.95 1.64 -7.71
CA ASN A 601 -0.92 1.46 -6.26
C ASN A 601 -2.30 1.05 -5.70
N LEU A 602 -3.40 1.51 -6.29
CA LEU A 602 -4.75 1.02 -6.01
C LEU A 602 -4.99 -0.45 -6.42
N ARG A 603 -4.18 -1.02 -7.33
CA ARG A 603 -4.21 -2.46 -7.68
C ARG A 603 -3.30 -3.28 -6.76
N LYS A 604 -2.17 -2.70 -6.34
CA LYS A 604 -1.26 -3.25 -5.31
C LYS A 604 -1.96 -3.31 -3.93
N TYR A 605 -2.76 -2.29 -3.60
CA TYR A 605 -3.46 -2.10 -2.31
C TYR A 605 -4.97 -1.81 -2.47
N PRO A 606 -5.77 -2.77 -2.96
CA PRO A 606 -7.18 -2.56 -3.27
C PRO A 606 -8.03 -2.25 -2.03
N LEU A 607 -8.96 -1.30 -2.19
CA LEU A 607 -9.89 -0.87 -1.15
C LEU A 607 -10.92 -1.96 -0.82
N GLU A 608 -11.26 -2.09 0.46
CA GLU A 608 -12.24 -3.08 0.98
C GLU A 608 -13.64 -2.92 0.39
N ASN A 609 -13.96 -1.73 -0.11
CA ASN A 609 -15.27 -1.35 -0.66
C ASN A 609 -15.20 -1.02 -2.17
N SER A 610 -14.31 -1.71 -2.88
CA SER A 610 -14.29 -1.75 -4.35
C SER A 610 -15.52 -2.48 -4.89
N PHE A 611 -16.18 -1.86 -5.89
CA PHE A 611 -17.30 -2.40 -6.66
C PHE A 611 -16.90 -2.90 -8.05
N TYR A 612 -15.82 -2.34 -8.61
CA TYR A 612 -15.27 -2.66 -9.92
C TYR A 612 -13.74 -2.64 -9.84
N TYR A 613 -13.08 -3.23 -10.85
CA TYR A 613 -11.64 -3.12 -11.04
C TYR A 613 -11.22 -1.66 -11.31
N PRO A 614 -10.20 -1.10 -10.64
CA PRO A 614 -9.87 0.32 -10.73
C PRO A 614 -9.10 0.66 -12.02
N TYR A 615 -9.64 1.62 -12.77
CA TYR A 615 -9.02 2.27 -13.91
C TYR A 615 -9.54 3.71 -14.03
N GLY A 616 -8.85 4.57 -14.76
CA GLY A 616 -9.30 5.94 -15.03
C GLY A 616 -9.06 6.33 -16.49
N LEU A 617 -10.13 6.76 -17.17
CA LEU A 617 -10.04 7.49 -18.42
C LEU A 617 -9.92 8.99 -18.12
N ALA A 618 -8.75 9.59 -18.35
CA ALA A 618 -8.65 11.05 -18.46
C ALA A 618 -9.16 11.48 -19.84
N ILE A 619 -10.17 12.35 -19.88
CA ILE A 619 -10.81 12.88 -21.08
C ILE A 619 -10.96 14.40 -20.93
N TYR A 620 -10.28 15.19 -21.77
CA TYR A 620 -10.32 16.65 -21.71
C TYR A 620 -11.47 17.29 -22.50
N LYS A 621 -12.04 16.59 -23.50
CA LYS A 621 -13.12 17.12 -24.36
C LYS A 621 -14.49 16.99 -23.66
N GLN A 622 -15.10 18.12 -23.30
CA GLN A 622 -16.33 18.17 -22.50
C GLN A 622 -17.48 17.26 -22.99
N PRO A 623 -17.86 17.20 -24.29
CA PRO A 623 -18.98 16.36 -24.71
C PRO A 623 -18.70 14.87 -24.51
N LEU A 624 -17.48 14.43 -24.85
CA LEU A 624 -17.04 13.06 -24.66
C LEU A 624 -16.89 12.71 -23.17
N TYR A 625 -16.47 13.66 -22.34
CA TYR A 625 -16.48 13.52 -20.88
C TYR A 625 -17.91 13.32 -20.36
N SER A 626 -18.86 14.19 -20.70
CA SER A 626 -20.26 14.10 -20.24
C SER A 626 -20.92 12.76 -20.61
N ILE A 627 -20.81 12.35 -21.88
CA ILE A 627 -21.36 11.07 -22.38
C ILE A 627 -20.69 9.91 -21.64
N SER A 628 -19.35 9.89 -21.58
CA SER A 628 -18.61 8.82 -20.90
C SER A 628 -18.95 8.76 -19.40
N THR A 629 -19.13 9.90 -18.75
CA THR A 629 -19.52 10.02 -17.33
C THR A 629 -20.91 9.45 -17.08
N TYR A 630 -21.91 9.84 -17.86
CA TYR A 630 -23.27 9.32 -17.71
C TYR A 630 -23.29 7.79 -17.81
N LEU A 631 -22.58 7.25 -18.78
CA LEU A 631 -22.58 5.84 -19.12
C LEU A 631 -21.70 4.97 -18.19
N LEU A 632 -20.52 5.47 -17.78
CA LEU A 632 -19.54 4.70 -16.98
C LEU A 632 -19.59 4.99 -15.49
N GLN A 633 -20.22 6.08 -15.05
CA GLN A 633 -20.29 6.47 -13.64
C GLN A 633 -21.75 6.55 -13.18
N THR A 634 -22.61 7.33 -13.86
CA THR A 634 -23.99 7.58 -13.39
C THR A 634 -24.87 6.33 -13.44
N ILE A 635 -25.02 5.67 -14.60
CA ILE A 635 -25.84 4.45 -14.71
C ILE A 635 -25.35 3.33 -13.77
N PRO A 636 -24.05 2.95 -13.75
CA PRO A 636 -23.57 1.89 -12.86
C PRO A 636 -23.73 2.23 -11.38
N THR A 637 -23.56 3.50 -10.98
CA THR A 637 -23.77 3.92 -9.59
C THR A 637 -25.26 3.86 -9.21
N GLY A 638 -26.18 4.10 -10.15
CA GLY A 638 -27.60 3.84 -9.96
C GLY A 638 -27.89 2.37 -9.68
N ILE A 639 -27.28 1.45 -10.43
CA ILE A 639 -27.41 -0.01 -10.22
C ILE A 639 -26.86 -0.41 -8.84
N VAL A 640 -25.69 0.10 -8.44
CA VAL A 640 -25.11 -0.16 -7.10
C VAL A 640 -26.01 0.36 -5.97
N ASP A 641 -26.59 1.56 -6.13
CA ASP A 641 -27.55 2.11 -5.16
C ASP A 641 -28.85 1.28 -5.07
N VAL A 642 -29.34 0.70 -6.18
CA VAL A 642 -30.50 -0.22 -6.20
C VAL A 642 -30.17 -1.55 -5.54
N ILE A 643 -29.04 -2.17 -5.86
CA ILE A 643 -28.57 -3.40 -5.20
C ILE A 643 -28.46 -3.17 -3.70
N CYS A 644 -27.90 -2.04 -3.27
CA CYS A 644 -27.82 -1.70 -1.85
C CYS A 644 -29.20 -1.54 -1.18
N LEU A 645 -30.23 -1.06 -1.86
CA LEU A 645 -31.59 -1.03 -1.30
C LEU A 645 -32.16 -2.45 -1.14
N LEU A 646 -31.97 -3.32 -2.14
CA LEU A 646 -32.40 -4.72 -2.09
C LEU A 646 -31.69 -5.51 -0.96
N THR A 647 -30.42 -5.22 -0.68
CA THR A 647 -29.67 -5.83 0.43
C THR A 647 -29.83 -5.09 1.77
N LYS A 648 -30.98 -4.45 2.03
CA LYS A 648 -31.32 -3.70 3.28
C LYS A 648 -30.35 -2.54 3.65
N GLY A 649 -29.54 -2.07 2.70
CA GLY A 649 -28.68 -0.91 2.84
C GLY A 649 -29.38 0.41 2.48
N LYS A 650 -28.63 1.52 2.55
CA LYS A 650 -29.15 2.88 2.26
C LYS A 650 -28.57 3.42 0.95
N ARG A 651 -29.45 3.93 0.08
CA ARG A 651 -29.10 4.69 -1.15
C ARG A 651 -28.20 5.87 -0.81
N LYS A 652 -26.93 5.85 -1.24
CA LYS A 652 -25.91 6.85 -0.88
C LYS A 652 -24.90 7.16 -1.98
N TYR A 653 -24.61 6.24 -2.90
CA TYR A 653 -23.51 6.40 -3.84
C TYR A 653 -23.84 7.42 -4.94
N GLY A 654 -25.09 7.51 -5.39
CA GLY A 654 -25.52 8.59 -6.30
C GLY A 654 -25.43 9.99 -5.68
N LYS A 655 -25.60 10.11 -4.36
CA LYS A 655 -25.39 11.38 -3.62
C LYS A 655 -23.91 11.74 -3.53
N ILE A 656 -23.03 10.74 -3.37
CA ILE A 656 -21.57 10.92 -3.37
C ILE A 656 -21.10 11.32 -4.78
N LEU A 657 -21.54 10.61 -5.83
CA LEU A 657 -21.17 10.89 -7.21
C LEU A 657 -21.66 12.28 -7.68
N LYS A 658 -22.88 12.69 -7.32
CA LYS A 658 -23.35 14.07 -7.61
C LYS A 658 -22.46 15.14 -6.96
N LYS A 659 -22.03 14.92 -5.71
CA LYS A 659 -21.06 15.82 -5.05
C LYS A 659 -19.69 15.81 -5.73
N TYR A 660 -19.22 14.64 -6.19
CA TYR A 660 -17.97 14.51 -6.94
C TYR A 660 -17.96 15.36 -8.21
N HIS A 661 -18.97 15.24 -9.10
CA HIS A 661 -18.99 16.02 -10.34
C HIS A 661 -19.10 17.54 -10.11
N ILE A 662 -19.83 17.96 -9.07
CA ILE A 662 -19.86 19.37 -8.63
C ILE A 662 -18.47 19.86 -8.16
N GLY A 663 -17.64 18.97 -7.61
CA GLY A 663 -16.24 19.25 -7.29
C GLY A 663 -15.31 19.27 -8.51
N VAL A 664 -15.51 18.35 -9.46
CA VAL A 664 -14.71 18.28 -10.70
C VAL A 664 -14.86 19.55 -11.53
N GLU A 665 -16.06 20.08 -11.71
CA GLU A 665 -16.25 21.31 -12.52
C GLU A 665 -15.58 22.53 -11.86
N LYS A 666 -15.50 22.59 -10.52
CA LYS A 666 -14.74 23.61 -9.76
C LYS A 666 -13.22 23.43 -9.85
N LEU A 667 -12.76 22.20 -10.09
CA LEU A 667 -11.35 21.87 -10.29
C LEU A 667 -10.91 21.98 -11.77
N ARG A 668 -11.86 22.03 -12.71
CA ARG A 668 -11.65 22.01 -14.17
C ARG A 668 -10.58 22.98 -14.64
N PHE A 669 -10.54 24.19 -14.08
CA PHE A 669 -9.50 25.17 -14.42
C PHE A 669 -8.08 24.60 -14.24
N PHE A 670 -7.82 23.95 -13.11
CA PHE A 670 -6.52 23.38 -12.75
C PHE A 670 -6.23 22.04 -13.43
N SER A 671 -7.26 21.35 -13.94
CA SER A 671 -7.11 20.08 -14.67
C SER A 671 -7.16 20.20 -16.19
N THR A 672 -7.38 21.41 -16.73
CA THR A 672 -7.39 21.69 -18.18
C THR A 672 -6.62 22.96 -18.58
N ARG A 673 -5.78 23.53 -17.71
CA ARG A 673 -4.83 24.62 -18.04
C ARG A 673 -3.49 24.40 -17.35
N GLN A 674 -2.39 24.59 -18.07
CA GLN A 674 -1.06 24.68 -17.48
C GLN A 674 -0.87 26.05 -16.85
N LEU A 675 -0.21 26.08 -15.69
CA LEU A 675 0.41 27.26 -15.08
C LEU A 675 1.89 26.96 -14.88
N GLU A 676 2.75 27.97 -14.88
CA GLU A 676 4.13 27.83 -14.42
C GLU A 676 4.39 28.73 -13.20
N PHE A 677 5.19 28.22 -12.27
CA PHE A 677 5.56 28.90 -11.04
C PHE A 677 7.08 28.95 -10.95
N GLN A 678 7.60 30.11 -10.55
CA GLN A 678 9.01 30.35 -10.22
C GLN A 678 9.22 30.07 -8.71
N ASN A 679 10.42 29.68 -8.27
CA ASN A 679 10.69 29.26 -6.88
C ASN A 679 12.15 29.49 -6.42
N GLU A 680 12.84 30.43 -7.04
CA GLU A 680 14.23 30.78 -6.82
C GLU A 680 14.52 31.16 -5.36
N ASN A 681 13.63 31.90 -4.68
CA ASN A 681 13.78 32.24 -3.26
C ASN A 681 13.78 30.98 -2.37
N VAL A 682 13.03 29.93 -2.74
CA VAL A 682 13.05 28.65 -2.02
C VAL A 682 14.38 27.91 -2.21
N ARG A 683 14.98 27.99 -3.40
CA ARG A 683 16.31 27.41 -3.66
C ARG A 683 17.39 28.16 -2.90
N GLU A 684 17.42 29.49 -2.98
CA GLU A 684 18.35 30.34 -2.20
C GLU A 684 18.22 30.09 -0.69
N LEU A 685 16.99 29.91 -0.19
CA LEU A 685 16.73 29.63 1.22
C LEU A 685 17.28 28.26 1.65
N ARG A 686 17.17 27.24 0.81
CA ARG A 686 17.79 25.91 1.04
C ARG A 686 19.32 26.03 1.10
N ASP A 687 19.90 26.77 0.17
CA ASP A 687 21.35 26.84 -0.03
C ASP A 687 22.07 27.62 1.08
N VAL A 688 21.34 28.45 1.84
CA VAL A 688 21.83 29.17 3.03
C VAL A 688 21.66 28.37 4.34
N LEU A 689 20.89 27.28 4.37
CA LEU A 689 20.77 26.43 5.56
C LEU A 689 22.03 25.59 5.81
N SER A 690 22.37 25.38 7.08
CA SER A 690 23.38 24.39 7.48
C SER A 690 22.99 22.98 7.02
N THR A 691 23.98 22.10 6.79
CA THR A 691 23.71 20.70 6.40
C THR A 691 22.96 19.88 7.46
N THR A 692 22.87 20.38 8.69
CA THR A 692 22.03 19.85 9.76
C THR A 692 20.59 20.36 9.64
N ASP A 693 20.41 21.68 9.45
CA ASP A 693 19.08 22.29 9.29
C ASP A 693 18.41 21.87 7.96
N GLN A 694 19.17 21.67 6.88
CA GLN A 694 18.65 21.09 5.62
C GLN A 694 18.05 19.69 5.81
N LYS A 695 18.64 18.88 6.70
CA LYS A 695 18.13 17.53 7.02
C LYS A 695 16.96 17.58 7.99
N LEU A 696 17.02 18.47 8.98
CA LEU A 696 15.99 18.63 10.00
C LEU A 696 14.73 19.31 9.45
N PHE A 697 14.86 20.28 8.55
CA PHE A 697 13.78 21.02 7.91
C PHE A 697 13.89 20.91 6.39
N ASN A 698 13.84 19.69 5.87
CA ASN A 698 13.95 19.49 4.42
C ASN A 698 12.86 20.26 3.67
N ILE A 699 13.30 21.13 2.75
CA ILE A 699 12.47 21.88 1.81
C ILE A 699 12.77 21.53 0.35
N ASP A 700 13.68 20.58 0.11
CA ASP A 700 14.09 20.14 -1.22
C ASP A 700 13.18 19.01 -1.74
N VAL A 701 12.38 19.35 -2.75
CA VAL A 701 11.46 18.44 -3.45
C VAL A 701 12.16 17.54 -4.47
N SER A 702 13.36 17.89 -4.95
CA SER A 702 14.06 17.13 -5.99
C SER A 702 14.54 15.75 -5.52
N GLN A 703 14.69 15.59 -4.21
CA GLN A 703 15.12 14.35 -3.55
C GLN A 703 13.97 13.34 -3.33
N MET A 704 12.74 13.68 -3.73
CA MET A 704 11.54 12.85 -3.51
C MET A 704 11.26 11.90 -4.69
N SER A 705 11.20 10.61 -4.40
CA SER A 705 10.66 9.59 -5.33
C SER A 705 9.13 9.71 -5.43
N TRP A 706 8.60 10.02 -6.62
CA TRP A 706 7.15 10.08 -6.86
C TRP A 706 6.49 8.70 -6.71
N GLU A 707 7.16 7.63 -7.11
CA GLU A 707 6.72 6.26 -6.98
C GLU A 707 6.48 5.88 -5.50
N ASP A 708 7.47 6.11 -4.63
CA ASP A 708 7.39 5.79 -3.20
C ASP A 708 6.44 6.74 -2.46
N TYR A 709 6.46 8.03 -2.81
CA TYR A 709 5.54 9.01 -2.23
C TYR A 709 4.07 8.69 -2.57
N LEU A 710 3.76 8.37 -3.83
CA LEU A 710 2.40 8.02 -4.25
C LEU A 710 2.00 6.59 -3.84
N GLU A 711 2.93 5.73 -3.43
CA GLU A 711 2.63 4.49 -2.73
C GLU A 711 2.20 4.76 -1.28
N ASN A 712 2.97 5.57 -0.55
CA ASN A 712 2.64 5.98 0.80
C ASN A 712 1.35 6.82 0.86
N TYR A 713 1.06 7.67 -0.13
CA TYR A 713 -0.20 8.41 -0.25
C TYR A 713 -1.42 7.48 -0.35
N VAL A 714 -1.32 6.40 -1.13
CA VAL A 714 -2.41 5.41 -1.32
C VAL A 714 -2.62 4.53 -0.08
N LEU A 715 -1.53 4.10 0.57
CA LEU A 715 -1.58 3.44 1.88
C LEU A 715 -2.12 4.40 2.95
N GLY A 716 -1.79 5.69 2.84
CA GLY A 716 -2.21 6.79 3.68
C GLY A 716 -3.71 6.97 3.72
N PHE A 717 -4.37 7.22 2.57
CA PHE A 717 -5.81 7.41 2.58
C PHE A 717 -6.58 6.14 2.95
N ARG A 718 -6.03 4.96 2.65
CA ARG A 718 -6.57 3.67 3.13
C ARG A 718 -6.57 3.60 4.66
N THR A 719 -5.48 4.01 5.29
CA THR A 719 -5.26 3.93 6.73
C THR A 719 -6.00 5.05 7.49
N TYR A 720 -5.74 6.31 7.16
CA TYR A 720 -6.18 7.46 7.97
C TYR A 720 -7.60 7.94 7.62
N LEU A 721 -7.97 7.96 6.33
CA LEU A 721 -9.30 8.44 5.90
C LEU A 721 -10.35 7.33 5.90
N LEU A 722 -10.01 6.16 5.35
CA LEU A 722 -10.93 5.04 5.18
C LEU A 722 -10.91 4.03 6.33
N LYS A 723 -9.92 4.11 7.23
CA LYS A 723 -9.75 3.26 8.43
C LYS A 723 -9.72 1.75 8.13
N GLN A 724 -9.04 1.36 7.05
CA GLN A 724 -8.92 -0.03 6.57
C GLN A 724 -7.55 -0.63 6.94
N SER A 725 -7.52 -1.72 7.71
CA SER A 725 -6.27 -2.39 8.10
C SER A 725 -5.55 -3.01 6.90
N THR A 726 -4.23 -3.23 7.00
CA THR A 726 -3.47 -4.07 6.05
C THR A 726 -3.96 -5.52 6.06
N ASP A 727 -4.51 -6.03 7.16
CA ASP A 727 -5.01 -7.41 7.31
C ASP A 727 -6.13 -7.79 6.33
N SER A 728 -6.87 -6.80 5.81
CA SER A 728 -7.94 -7.02 4.83
C SER A 728 -7.45 -6.98 3.38
N LEU A 729 -6.16 -6.71 3.13
CA LEU A 729 -5.55 -6.73 1.79
C LEU A 729 -5.69 -8.09 1.09
N PRO A 730 -5.49 -9.27 1.72
CA PRO A 730 -5.70 -10.55 1.05
C PRO A 730 -7.15 -10.74 0.56
N LYS A 731 -8.14 -10.42 1.39
CA LYS A 731 -9.58 -10.47 1.03
C LYS A 731 -9.91 -9.46 -0.09
N SER A 732 -9.29 -8.28 -0.05
CA SER A 732 -9.50 -7.22 -1.04
C SER A 732 -8.82 -7.56 -2.38
N ARG A 733 -7.61 -8.15 -2.36
CA ARG A 733 -6.91 -8.69 -3.54
C ARG A 733 -7.66 -9.86 -4.15
N GLN A 734 -8.18 -10.79 -3.35
CA GLN A 734 -9.01 -11.90 -3.85
C GLN A 734 -10.35 -11.43 -4.43
N ARG A 735 -10.92 -10.30 -3.96
CA ARG A 735 -12.07 -9.68 -4.62
C ARG A 735 -11.68 -8.95 -5.91
N LEU A 736 -10.54 -8.26 -5.93
CA LEU A 736 -9.99 -7.63 -7.13
C LEU A 736 -9.67 -8.66 -8.22
N GLN A 737 -9.07 -9.79 -7.85
CA GLN A 737 -8.85 -10.95 -8.70
C GLN A 737 -10.18 -11.51 -9.22
N ARG A 738 -11.23 -11.61 -8.39
CA ARG A 738 -12.58 -11.97 -8.87
C ARG A 738 -13.16 -10.95 -9.86
N TYR A 739 -12.94 -9.65 -9.67
CA TYR A 739 -13.33 -8.65 -10.67
C TYR A 739 -12.52 -8.74 -11.96
N LEU A 740 -11.23 -9.08 -11.89
CA LEU A 740 -10.38 -9.35 -13.06
C LEU A 740 -10.81 -10.64 -13.77
N PHE A 741 -11.12 -11.71 -13.02
CA PHE A 741 -11.61 -12.99 -13.51
C PHE A 741 -12.99 -12.86 -14.18
N HIS A 742 -13.89 -12.03 -13.63
CA HIS A 742 -15.14 -11.65 -14.30
C HIS A 742 -14.94 -10.73 -15.52
N PHE A 743 -13.74 -10.17 -15.72
CA PHE A 743 -13.34 -9.41 -16.91
C PHE A 743 -12.69 -10.31 -18.00
N PHE A 744 -12.25 -11.52 -17.61
CA PHE A 744 -11.47 -12.47 -18.42
C PHE A 744 -11.95 -13.94 -18.23
N VAL A 745 -13.26 -14.16 -18.24
CA VAL A 745 -13.95 -15.40 -17.79
C VAL A 745 -13.32 -16.71 -18.34
N HIS A 746 -13.04 -17.67 -17.44
CA HIS A 746 -12.31 -18.92 -17.71
C HIS A 746 -13.17 -20.20 -17.94
N GLU A 747 -12.50 -21.30 -18.33
CA GLU A 747 -13.04 -22.60 -18.81
C GLU A 747 -12.08 -23.21 -19.89
N PRO A 748 -12.42 -24.30 -20.63
CA PRO A 748 -11.48 -24.97 -21.53
C PRO A 748 -11.48 -24.50 -23.02
N LEU A 749 -10.45 -23.74 -23.42
CA LEU A 749 -10.13 -23.25 -24.78
C LEU A 749 -9.92 -24.33 -25.88
N PHE A 750 -10.16 -25.61 -25.60
CA PHE A 750 -9.91 -26.74 -26.52
C PHE A 750 -11.14 -27.63 -26.74
N TYR A 751 -12.31 -27.28 -26.20
CA TYR A 751 -13.55 -28.02 -26.45
C TYR A 751 -13.96 -27.91 -27.94
N GLU A 752 -13.84 -26.71 -28.52
CA GLU A 752 -14.12 -26.39 -29.92
C GLU A 752 -13.30 -27.23 -30.91
N ALA A 753 -11.99 -27.35 -30.68
CA ALA A 753 -11.09 -28.10 -31.56
C ALA A 753 -11.45 -29.59 -31.63
N ASN A 754 -11.93 -30.19 -30.53
CA ASN A 754 -12.41 -31.57 -30.52
C ASN A 754 -13.66 -31.73 -31.39
N PHE A 755 -14.65 -30.85 -31.22
CA PHE A 755 -15.88 -30.88 -32.00
C PHE A 755 -15.63 -30.72 -33.51
N VAL A 756 -14.83 -29.73 -33.91
CA VAL A 756 -14.50 -29.46 -35.32
C VAL A 756 -13.68 -30.59 -35.92
N LEU A 757 -12.71 -31.17 -35.18
CA LEU A 757 -11.95 -32.34 -35.61
C LEU A 757 -12.84 -33.57 -35.82
N ILE A 758 -13.76 -33.84 -34.89
CA ILE A 758 -14.69 -34.99 -34.97
C ILE A 758 -15.61 -34.84 -36.18
N GLU A 759 -16.21 -33.66 -36.41
CA GLU A 759 -17.02 -33.40 -37.61
C GLU A 759 -16.17 -33.58 -38.88
N LYS A 760 -15.00 -32.93 -38.93
CA LYS A 760 -14.13 -32.93 -40.10
C LYS A 760 -13.68 -34.35 -40.47
N LEU A 761 -13.38 -35.20 -39.49
CA LEU A 761 -13.10 -36.62 -39.69
C LEU A 761 -14.33 -37.38 -40.21
N LEU A 762 -15.49 -37.24 -39.56
CA LEU A 762 -16.71 -37.96 -39.98
C LEU A 762 -17.21 -37.56 -41.38
N ARG A 763 -16.94 -36.31 -41.80
CA ARG A 763 -17.31 -35.78 -43.13
C ARG A 763 -16.27 -36.04 -44.20
N SER A 764 -14.98 -35.78 -43.92
CA SER A 764 -13.90 -35.85 -44.92
C SER A 764 -13.27 -37.24 -45.04
N CYS A 765 -13.38 -38.06 -43.99
CA CYS A 765 -12.89 -39.43 -43.94
C CYS A 765 -14.07 -40.40 -43.71
N PRO A 766 -15.08 -40.47 -44.60
CA PRO A 766 -16.30 -41.25 -44.36
C PRO A 766 -16.04 -42.75 -44.14
N GLY A 767 -14.94 -43.28 -44.67
CA GLY A 767 -14.45 -44.65 -44.44
C GLY A 767 -13.77 -44.90 -43.09
N ILE A 768 -13.68 -43.91 -42.18
CA ILE A 768 -13.18 -44.12 -40.82
C ILE A 768 -14.01 -45.19 -40.09
N GLY A 769 -13.38 -46.06 -39.31
CA GLY A 769 -14.06 -47.13 -38.56
C GLY A 769 -14.82 -46.58 -37.35
N ASN A 770 -14.17 -46.63 -36.19
CA ASN A 770 -14.66 -46.07 -34.93
C ASN A 770 -13.80 -44.89 -34.49
N ILE A 771 -14.40 -43.93 -33.79
CA ILE A 771 -13.74 -42.82 -33.11
C ILE A 771 -14.01 -42.99 -31.61
N TYR A 772 -12.98 -43.38 -30.86
CA TYR A 772 -13.06 -43.59 -29.42
C TYR A 772 -12.79 -42.26 -28.68
N LEU A 773 -13.72 -41.84 -27.81
CA LEU A 773 -13.67 -40.55 -27.12
C LEU A 773 -13.52 -40.74 -25.61
N LEU A 774 -12.39 -40.29 -25.03
CA LEU A 774 -12.18 -40.31 -23.58
C LEU A 774 -13.01 -39.23 -22.88
N ILE A 775 -14.00 -39.64 -22.08
CA ILE A 775 -14.93 -38.72 -21.39
C ILE A 775 -14.91 -38.97 -19.88
N ARG A 776 -14.47 -37.96 -19.14
CA ARG A 776 -14.54 -37.93 -17.67
C ARG A 776 -15.92 -37.55 -17.13
N PRO A 777 -16.30 -37.99 -15.91
CA PRO A 777 -17.49 -37.45 -15.23
C PRO A 777 -17.34 -35.95 -14.95
N LYS A 778 -18.45 -35.27 -14.66
CA LYS A 778 -18.49 -33.86 -14.24
C LYS A 778 -19.37 -33.75 -13.00
N ARG A 779 -19.10 -32.78 -12.12
CA ARG A 779 -19.81 -32.65 -10.83
C ARG A 779 -21.31 -32.43 -11.08
N GLY A 780 -22.13 -33.46 -10.80
CA GLY A 780 -23.58 -33.45 -11.01
C GLY A 780 -24.04 -33.86 -12.42
N GLN A 781 -23.19 -34.52 -13.22
CA GLN A 781 -23.55 -35.01 -14.56
C GLN A 781 -22.76 -36.27 -14.91
N GLU A 782 -23.43 -37.35 -15.32
CA GLU A 782 -22.78 -38.62 -15.67
C GLU A 782 -22.10 -38.56 -17.04
N VAL A 783 -21.19 -39.50 -17.30
CA VAL A 783 -20.50 -39.61 -18.60
C VAL A 783 -21.49 -39.86 -19.75
N LYS A 784 -22.55 -40.63 -19.49
CA LYS A 784 -23.64 -40.87 -20.44
C LYS A 784 -24.36 -39.58 -20.84
N ASP A 785 -24.70 -38.73 -19.87
CA ASP A 785 -25.33 -37.43 -20.11
C ASP A 785 -24.40 -36.51 -20.90
N ARG A 786 -23.10 -36.47 -20.54
CA ARG A 786 -22.09 -35.69 -21.26
C ARG A 786 -21.90 -36.14 -22.70
N PHE A 787 -22.03 -37.44 -22.97
CA PHE A 787 -21.98 -37.96 -24.33
C PHE A 787 -23.27 -37.63 -25.11
N SER A 788 -24.43 -37.65 -24.45
CA SER A 788 -25.70 -37.16 -25.02
C SER A 788 -25.62 -35.67 -25.39
N ASP A 789 -25.09 -34.81 -24.50
CA ASP A 789 -24.83 -33.39 -24.78
C ASP A 789 -23.90 -33.18 -25.98
N LEU A 790 -22.83 -33.99 -26.09
CA LEU A 790 -21.89 -33.98 -27.21
C LEU A 790 -22.60 -34.36 -28.52
N LEU A 791 -23.38 -35.45 -28.52
CA LEU A 791 -24.18 -35.88 -29.67
C LEU A 791 -25.33 -34.91 -30.01
N GLY A 792 -25.75 -34.06 -29.06
CA GLY A 792 -26.74 -32.99 -29.24
C GLY A 792 -26.15 -31.64 -29.69
N ALA A 793 -24.82 -31.49 -29.76
CA ALA A 793 -24.18 -30.21 -30.08
C ALA A 793 -24.61 -29.66 -31.46
N PRO A 794 -24.83 -28.34 -31.64
CA PRO A 794 -25.29 -27.76 -32.91
C PRO A 794 -24.32 -27.94 -34.08
N ILE A 795 -23.03 -28.14 -33.81
CA ILE A 795 -22.02 -28.39 -34.85
C ILE A 795 -22.35 -29.60 -35.72
N PHE A 796 -23.03 -30.60 -35.13
CA PHE A 796 -23.44 -31.82 -35.82
C PHE A 796 -24.85 -31.72 -36.44
N ASP A 797 -25.55 -30.57 -36.40
CA ASP A 797 -26.92 -30.44 -36.96
C ASP A 797 -26.96 -30.84 -38.44
N LYS A 798 -26.06 -30.29 -39.25
CA LYS A 798 -25.93 -30.62 -40.67
C LYS A 798 -25.62 -32.11 -40.87
N ARG A 799 -24.74 -32.69 -40.04
CA ARG A 799 -24.38 -34.11 -40.12
C ARG A 799 -25.51 -35.04 -39.69
N ARG A 800 -26.35 -34.66 -38.72
CA ARG A 800 -27.59 -35.36 -38.33
C ARG A 800 -28.61 -35.37 -39.46
N GLN A 801 -28.71 -34.28 -40.22
CA GLN A 801 -29.63 -34.15 -41.36
C GLN A 801 -29.16 -34.93 -42.59
N GLU A 802 -27.89 -34.78 -42.98
CA GLU A 802 -27.36 -35.36 -44.22
C GLU A 802 -26.91 -36.84 -44.07
N HIS A 803 -26.36 -37.22 -42.91
CA HIS A 803 -25.71 -38.51 -42.71
C HIS A 803 -25.83 -39.02 -41.26
N PRO A 804 -27.06 -39.25 -40.73
CA PRO A 804 -27.29 -39.57 -39.31
C PRO A 804 -26.46 -40.75 -38.80
N ASN A 805 -26.37 -41.83 -39.58
CA ASN A 805 -25.63 -43.05 -39.23
C ASN A 805 -24.11 -42.83 -39.03
N SER A 806 -23.55 -41.68 -39.45
CA SER A 806 -22.12 -41.40 -39.24
C SER A 806 -21.77 -41.10 -37.78
N LEU A 807 -22.72 -40.63 -36.96
CA LEU A 807 -22.50 -40.39 -35.52
C LEU A 807 -22.40 -41.70 -34.72
N ASN A 808 -22.94 -42.81 -35.23
CA ASN A 808 -22.85 -44.14 -34.61
C ASN A 808 -21.40 -44.66 -34.51
N LYS A 809 -20.45 -44.01 -35.21
CA LYS A 809 -19.02 -44.30 -35.14
C LYS A 809 -18.35 -43.73 -33.89
N LEU A 810 -19.03 -42.87 -33.13
CA LEU A 810 -18.52 -42.27 -31.90
C LEU A 810 -18.76 -43.21 -30.72
N ILE A 811 -17.68 -43.67 -30.08
CA ILE A 811 -17.74 -44.60 -28.95
C ILE A 811 -17.20 -43.90 -27.70
N PRO A 812 -18.02 -43.72 -26.64
CA PRO A 812 -17.56 -43.11 -25.39
C PRO A 812 -16.72 -44.11 -24.58
N ILE A 813 -15.54 -43.69 -24.17
CA ILE A 813 -14.64 -44.41 -23.28
C ILE A 813 -14.56 -43.67 -21.94
N TYR A 814 -14.73 -44.40 -20.85
CA TYR A 814 -14.89 -43.84 -19.51
C TYR A 814 -13.51 -43.72 -18.84
N GLY A 815 -13.10 -42.51 -18.48
CA GLY A 815 -11.82 -42.28 -17.80
C GLY A 815 -11.50 -40.80 -17.57
N ASP A 816 -10.48 -40.54 -16.74
CA ASP A 816 -9.95 -39.20 -16.49
C ASP A 816 -8.42 -39.23 -16.52
N ILE A 817 -7.84 -38.41 -17.40
CA ILE A 817 -6.40 -38.28 -17.64
C ILE A 817 -5.56 -37.94 -16.39
N SER A 818 -6.17 -37.36 -15.35
CA SER A 818 -5.51 -37.09 -14.07
C SER A 818 -5.30 -38.34 -13.20
N LEU A 819 -5.99 -39.45 -13.49
CA LEU A 819 -5.90 -40.71 -12.76
C LEU A 819 -4.83 -41.64 -13.35
N GLU A 820 -4.39 -42.62 -12.54
CA GLU A 820 -3.49 -43.67 -13.01
C GLU A 820 -4.15 -44.52 -14.09
N VAL A 821 -3.36 -44.93 -15.09
CA VAL A 821 -3.82 -45.63 -16.30
C VAL A 821 -4.99 -44.92 -17.00
N LEU A 822 -5.01 -43.58 -16.94
CA LEU A 822 -6.05 -42.68 -17.46
C LEU A 822 -7.46 -42.94 -16.88
N GLY A 823 -7.56 -43.67 -15.76
CA GLY A 823 -8.83 -44.10 -15.16
C GLY A 823 -9.60 -45.15 -15.98
N LEU A 824 -8.97 -45.81 -16.95
CA LEU A 824 -9.59 -46.77 -17.86
C LEU A 824 -9.79 -48.16 -17.21
N SER A 825 -10.89 -48.83 -17.55
CA SER A 825 -11.03 -50.26 -17.23
C SER A 825 -10.00 -51.11 -17.99
N LYS A 826 -9.77 -52.35 -17.54
CA LYS A 826 -8.89 -53.29 -18.27
C LYS A 826 -9.42 -53.62 -19.67
N ASP A 827 -10.74 -53.66 -19.82
CA ASP A 827 -11.39 -53.97 -21.09
C ASP A 827 -11.34 -52.79 -22.05
N ASP A 828 -11.51 -51.55 -21.57
CA ASP A 828 -11.28 -50.32 -22.35
C ASP A 828 -9.82 -50.22 -22.82
N GLN A 829 -8.86 -50.54 -21.96
CA GLN A 829 -7.45 -50.60 -22.34
C GLN A 829 -7.22 -51.64 -23.44
N ALA A 830 -7.73 -52.87 -23.29
CA ALA A 830 -7.60 -53.91 -24.30
C ALA A 830 -8.31 -53.56 -25.62
N LEU A 831 -9.46 -52.88 -25.55
CA LEU A 831 -10.21 -52.36 -26.69
C LEU A 831 -9.40 -51.32 -27.46
N LEU A 832 -8.86 -50.30 -26.77
CA LEU A 832 -8.04 -49.25 -27.38
C LEU A 832 -6.75 -49.82 -27.99
N CYS A 833 -6.03 -50.65 -27.24
CA CYS A 833 -4.77 -51.27 -27.68
C CYS A 833 -4.91 -52.15 -28.94
N ARG A 834 -6.09 -52.72 -29.18
CA ARG A 834 -6.38 -53.57 -30.34
C ARG A 834 -6.98 -52.84 -31.55
N ASN A 835 -7.60 -51.68 -31.36
CA ASN A 835 -8.44 -51.04 -32.40
C ASN A 835 -8.00 -49.62 -32.79
N VAL A 836 -7.12 -48.96 -32.03
CA VAL A 836 -6.68 -47.59 -32.32
C VAL A 836 -5.41 -47.58 -33.17
N SER A 837 -5.47 -46.88 -34.31
CA SER A 837 -4.34 -46.65 -35.21
C SER A 837 -3.91 -45.18 -35.31
N VAL A 838 -4.73 -44.23 -34.85
CA VAL A 838 -4.39 -42.80 -34.77
C VAL A 838 -4.91 -42.24 -33.45
N VAL A 839 -4.04 -41.56 -32.70
CA VAL A 839 -4.38 -40.90 -31.43
C VAL A 839 -4.27 -39.39 -31.62
N PHE A 840 -5.32 -38.66 -31.24
CA PHE A 840 -5.30 -37.20 -31.11
C PHE A 840 -5.38 -36.81 -29.63
N HIS A 841 -4.31 -36.22 -29.10
CA HIS A 841 -4.23 -35.82 -27.70
C HIS A 841 -4.43 -34.31 -27.54
N LEU A 842 -5.69 -33.92 -27.28
CA LEU A 842 -6.11 -32.54 -27.00
C LEU A 842 -6.35 -32.25 -25.50
N ALA A 843 -6.39 -33.29 -24.66
CA ALA A 843 -6.75 -33.18 -23.25
C ALA A 843 -5.73 -32.32 -22.45
N ALA A 844 -6.20 -31.21 -21.88
CA ALA A 844 -5.42 -30.31 -21.04
C ALA A 844 -6.34 -29.50 -20.10
N THR A 845 -5.82 -29.06 -18.96
CA THR A 845 -6.36 -27.87 -18.27
C THR A 845 -5.64 -26.63 -18.80
N VAL A 846 -6.42 -25.60 -19.12
CA VAL A 846 -5.97 -24.41 -19.85
C VAL A 846 -6.41 -23.09 -19.19
N LYS A 847 -6.86 -23.16 -17.93
CA LYS A 847 -6.94 -21.94 -17.10
C LYS A 847 -5.52 -21.43 -16.85
N PHE A 848 -5.36 -20.12 -16.78
CA PHE A 848 -4.05 -19.51 -16.51
C PHE A 848 -3.76 -19.41 -15.00
N ASP A 849 -4.78 -19.63 -14.16
CA ASP A 849 -4.74 -19.65 -12.70
C ASP A 849 -4.92 -21.06 -12.08
N GLU A 850 -4.88 -22.13 -12.88
CA GLU A 850 -4.92 -23.50 -12.34
C GLU A 850 -3.66 -23.79 -11.51
N LYS A 851 -3.84 -24.33 -10.30
CA LYS A 851 -2.75 -24.71 -9.41
C LYS A 851 -1.73 -25.63 -10.09
N LEU A 852 -0.46 -25.48 -9.72
CA LEU A 852 0.64 -26.21 -10.36
C LEU A 852 0.50 -27.74 -10.21
N LYS A 853 0.02 -28.24 -9.06
CA LYS A 853 -0.21 -29.67 -8.82
C LYS A 853 -1.19 -30.27 -9.83
N LEU A 854 -2.34 -29.63 -10.03
CA LEU A 854 -3.39 -30.11 -10.93
C LEU A 854 -3.02 -29.93 -12.41
N SER A 855 -2.38 -28.81 -12.77
CA SER A 855 -1.94 -28.57 -14.15
C SER A 855 -0.80 -29.49 -14.58
N VAL A 856 0.21 -29.77 -13.75
CA VAL A 856 1.24 -30.81 -14.02
C VAL A 856 0.60 -32.20 -14.09
N THR A 857 -0.36 -32.51 -13.21
CA THR A 857 -1.05 -33.82 -13.19
C THR A 857 -1.81 -34.07 -14.49
N ILE A 858 -2.55 -33.08 -15.01
CA ILE A 858 -3.34 -33.21 -16.24
C ILE A 858 -2.47 -33.09 -17.50
N ASN A 859 -1.67 -32.01 -17.60
CA ASN A 859 -1.00 -31.66 -18.85
C ASN A 859 0.30 -32.46 -19.07
N THR A 860 1.03 -32.77 -18.00
CA THR A 860 2.36 -33.41 -18.09
C THR A 860 2.30 -34.89 -17.77
N LEU A 861 1.87 -35.26 -16.55
CA LEU A 861 1.76 -36.66 -16.13
C LEU A 861 0.66 -37.42 -16.88
N GLY A 862 -0.43 -36.75 -17.23
CA GLY A 862 -1.46 -37.28 -18.12
C GLY A 862 -0.95 -37.61 -19.53
N THR A 863 -0.06 -36.77 -20.08
CA THR A 863 0.62 -37.04 -21.36
C THR A 863 1.53 -38.27 -21.25
N LYS A 864 2.32 -38.38 -20.17
CA LYS A 864 3.16 -39.56 -19.87
C LYS A 864 2.34 -40.85 -19.86
N ARG A 865 1.24 -40.88 -19.11
CA ARG A 865 0.31 -42.03 -19.02
C ARG A 865 -0.38 -42.39 -20.34
N LEU A 866 -0.54 -41.43 -21.26
CA LEU A 866 -1.06 -41.71 -22.60
C LEU A 866 0.01 -42.34 -23.49
N ILE A 867 1.27 -41.91 -23.40
CA ILE A 867 2.42 -42.53 -24.07
C ILE A 867 2.54 -44.00 -23.64
N GLU A 868 2.51 -44.26 -22.32
CA GLU A 868 2.49 -45.60 -21.72
C GLU A 868 1.35 -46.52 -22.23
N LEU A 869 0.26 -45.95 -22.78
CA LEU A 869 -0.83 -46.68 -23.44
C LEU A 869 -0.58 -46.82 -24.95
N CYS A 870 -0.02 -45.81 -25.60
CA CYS A 870 0.34 -45.82 -27.02
C CYS A 870 1.38 -46.90 -27.35
N HIS A 871 2.37 -47.15 -26.47
CA HIS A 871 3.30 -48.29 -26.59
C HIS A 871 2.64 -49.66 -26.63
N LYS A 872 1.36 -49.77 -26.21
CA LYS A 872 0.58 -51.02 -26.20
C LYS A 872 -0.39 -51.11 -27.39
N MET A 873 -0.47 -50.07 -28.23
CA MET A 873 -1.37 -50.04 -29.40
C MET A 873 -0.74 -50.71 -30.63
N ILE A 874 -1.18 -51.94 -30.92
CA ILE A 874 -0.56 -52.81 -31.93
C ILE A 874 -0.66 -52.29 -33.38
N PHE A 875 -1.52 -51.31 -33.63
CA PHE A 875 -1.75 -50.73 -34.96
C PHE A 875 -1.43 -49.22 -35.06
N LEU A 876 -0.78 -48.63 -34.05
CA LEU A 876 -0.51 -47.19 -34.03
C LEU A 876 0.33 -46.73 -35.24
N LYS A 877 -0.16 -45.71 -35.95
CA LYS A 877 0.48 -45.07 -37.11
C LYS A 877 0.77 -43.60 -36.89
N ALA A 878 0.03 -42.91 -36.01
CA ALA A 878 0.31 -41.53 -35.62
C ALA A 878 -0.23 -41.19 -34.22
N LEU A 879 0.56 -40.44 -33.45
CA LEU A 879 0.16 -39.76 -32.21
C LEU A 879 0.31 -38.24 -32.40
N VAL A 880 -0.80 -37.53 -32.54
CA VAL A 880 -0.82 -36.07 -32.66
C VAL A 880 -1.09 -35.44 -31.29
N HIS A 881 -0.08 -34.81 -30.69
CA HIS A 881 -0.24 -34.02 -29.46
C HIS A 881 -0.53 -32.55 -29.80
N VAL A 882 -1.51 -31.95 -29.14
CA VAL A 882 -1.79 -30.52 -29.27
C VAL A 882 -1.19 -29.75 -28.11
N SER A 883 -0.20 -28.92 -28.41
CA SER A 883 0.48 -28.01 -27.48
C SER A 883 -0.06 -26.58 -27.68
N THR A 884 0.80 -25.55 -27.67
CA THR A 884 0.49 -24.17 -28.03
C THR A 884 1.75 -23.43 -28.46
N ALA A 885 1.64 -22.46 -29.38
CA ALA A 885 2.76 -21.62 -29.80
C ALA A 885 3.39 -20.82 -28.64
N PHE A 886 2.67 -20.63 -27.52
CA PHE A 886 3.13 -19.86 -26.36
C PHE A 886 3.85 -20.69 -25.28
N CYS A 887 4.08 -21.99 -25.48
CA CYS A 887 4.79 -22.85 -24.50
C CYS A 887 6.21 -22.34 -24.18
N ASN A 888 6.84 -21.68 -25.17
CA ASN A 888 8.18 -21.07 -25.07
C ASN A 888 8.12 -19.53 -25.17
N SER A 889 7.10 -18.93 -24.55
CA SER A 889 6.88 -17.47 -24.47
C SER A 889 7.91 -16.71 -23.61
N ASP A 890 8.88 -17.40 -23.03
CA ASP A 890 10.10 -16.84 -22.45
C ASP A 890 11.18 -16.50 -23.49
N ARG A 891 10.95 -16.85 -24.78
CA ARG A 891 11.82 -16.56 -25.92
C ARG A 891 11.18 -15.50 -26.84
N SER A 892 12.02 -14.72 -27.53
CA SER A 892 11.57 -13.75 -28.54
C SER A 892 11.14 -14.38 -29.86
N GLU A 893 11.69 -15.56 -30.18
CA GLU A 893 11.38 -16.34 -31.37
C GLU A 893 11.23 -17.82 -30.99
N VAL A 894 10.31 -18.52 -31.66
CA VAL A 894 9.98 -19.93 -31.41
C VAL A 894 9.91 -20.67 -32.74
N SER A 895 10.94 -21.46 -33.03
CA SER A 895 11.02 -22.34 -34.21
C SER A 895 10.23 -23.63 -34.00
N GLU A 896 10.08 -24.40 -35.08
CA GLU A 896 9.45 -25.74 -35.09
C GLU A 896 10.37 -26.83 -34.53
N VAL A 897 10.90 -26.59 -33.32
CA VAL A 897 11.72 -27.52 -32.55
C VAL A 897 11.17 -27.63 -31.12
N ILE A 898 11.43 -28.76 -30.45
CA ILE A 898 11.27 -28.84 -29.00
C ILE A 898 12.41 -28.07 -28.35
N TYR A 899 12.09 -27.22 -27.38
CA TYR A 899 13.06 -26.51 -26.56
C TYR A 899 13.12 -27.17 -25.18
N PRO A 900 14.32 -27.37 -24.59
CA PRO A 900 14.41 -27.89 -23.25
C PRO A 900 13.75 -26.92 -22.25
N PRO A 901 12.87 -27.39 -21.36
CA PRO A 901 12.34 -26.62 -20.24
C PRO A 901 13.45 -26.35 -19.19
N PRO A 902 13.23 -25.40 -18.26
CA PRO A 902 14.23 -25.08 -17.23
C PRO A 902 14.46 -26.17 -16.16
N TYR A 903 13.63 -27.22 -16.15
CA TYR A 903 13.66 -28.35 -15.19
C TYR A 903 13.19 -29.62 -15.90
N ASP A 904 13.68 -30.81 -15.53
CA ASP A 904 13.16 -32.06 -16.09
C ASP A 904 11.69 -32.29 -15.70
N ALA A 905 10.91 -32.86 -16.61
CA ALA A 905 9.50 -33.13 -16.36
C ALA A 905 9.28 -34.15 -15.22
N ASN A 906 10.16 -35.14 -15.06
CA ASN A 906 10.07 -36.16 -14.01
C ASN A 906 10.44 -35.58 -12.63
N ASP A 907 11.38 -34.62 -12.58
CA ASP A 907 11.66 -33.86 -11.36
C ASP A 907 10.43 -33.04 -10.93
N ILE A 908 9.80 -32.31 -11.87
CA ILE A 908 8.60 -31.53 -11.57
C ILE A 908 7.41 -32.43 -11.20
N ILE A 909 7.21 -33.57 -11.88
CA ILE A 909 6.19 -34.58 -11.51
C ILE A 909 6.43 -35.09 -10.08
N SER A 910 7.68 -35.39 -9.73
CA SER A 910 8.05 -35.85 -8.38
C SER A 910 7.82 -34.75 -7.33
N LEU A 911 8.22 -33.52 -7.64
CA LEU A 911 8.08 -32.34 -6.79
C LEU A 911 6.59 -32.04 -6.50
N VAL A 912 5.71 -32.06 -7.51
CA VAL A 912 4.27 -31.85 -7.25
C VAL A 912 3.62 -33.03 -6.52
N LYS A 913 4.16 -34.25 -6.64
CA LYS A 913 3.68 -35.43 -5.90
C LYS A 913 4.00 -35.32 -4.41
N TRP A 914 5.26 -35.04 -4.08
CA TRP A 914 5.78 -35.05 -2.70
C TRP A 914 5.50 -33.78 -1.88
N LEU A 915 5.46 -32.58 -2.50
CA LEU A 915 5.29 -31.35 -1.73
C LEU A 915 3.83 -31.11 -1.28
N PRO A 916 3.63 -30.57 -0.05
CA PRO A 916 2.37 -29.99 0.39
C PRO A 916 1.92 -28.84 -0.53
N GLU A 917 0.61 -28.69 -0.69
CA GLU A 917 0.05 -27.76 -1.68
C GLU A 917 0.37 -26.29 -1.37
N ASP A 918 0.35 -25.87 -0.10
CA ASP A 918 0.72 -24.52 0.31
C ASP A 918 2.20 -24.20 0.01
N LEU A 919 3.10 -25.19 0.15
CA LEU A 919 4.52 -25.01 -0.16
C LEU A 919 4.74 -24.95 -1.68
N LEU A 920 3.99 -25.75 -2.44
CA LEU A 920 4.03 -25.72 -3.89
C LEU A 920 3.47 -24.41 -4.47
N ASP A 921 2.37 -23.88 -3.92
CA ASP A 921 1.80 -22.60 -4.36
C ASP A 921 2.79 -21.44 -4.10
N ASN A 922 3.57 -21.49 -3.01
CA ASN A 922 4.65 -20.53 -2.74
C ASN A 922 5.85 -20.67 -3.70
N LEU A 923 6.18 -21.90 -4.15
CA LEU A 923 7.27 -22.15 -5.11
C LEU A 923 6.87 -21.93 -6.58
N THR A 924 5.56 -21.99 -6.89
CA THR A 924 5.04 -21.93 -8.26
C THR A 924 5.54 -20.72 -9.07
N PRO A 925 5.57 -19.48 -8.54
CA PRO A 925 6.10 -18.33 -9.28
C PRO A 925 7.57 -18.48 -9.70
N SER A 926 8.40 -19.13 -8.87
CA SER A 926 9.80 -19.41 -9.18
C SER A 926 9.93 -20.51 -10.24
N LEU A 927 9.09 -21.56 -10.16
CA LEU A 927 9.13 -22.71 -11.07
C LEU A 927 8.68 -22.37 -12.50
N ILE A 928 7.66 -21.50 -12.67
CA ILE A 928 7.26 -21.03 -14.01
C ILE A 928 8.23 -19.99 -14.61
N GLY A 929 9.02 -19.33 -13.75
CA GLY A 929 10.03 -18.35 -14.14
C GLY A 929 9.46 -17.18 -14.93
N LYS A 930 9.93 -16.98 -16.16
CA LYS A 930 9.49 -15.90 -17.07
C LYS A 930 8.17 -16.20 -17.81
N ARG A 931 7.62 -17.42 -17.71
CA ARG A 931 6.38 -17.79 -18.43
C ARG A 931 5.16 -17.13 -17.79
N PRO A 932 4.14 -16.72 -18.58
CA PRO A 932 3.03 -15.91 -18.08
C PRO A 932 2.03 -16.67 -17.20
N ASN A 933 2.03 -18.01 -17.20
CA ASN A 933 1.06 -18.84 -16.49
C ASN A 933 1.50 -20.32 -16.37
N THR A 934 0.78 -21.09 -15.55
CA THR A 934 1.01 -22.55 -15.38
C THR A 934 0.70 -23.37 -16.63
N TYR A 935 -0.23 -22.93 -17.49
CA TYR A 935 -0.57 -23.61 -18.75
C TYR A 935 0.63 -23.67 -19.73
N THR A 936 1.25 -22.52 -20.01
CA THR A 936 2.41 -22.44 -20.92
C THR A 936 3.61 -23.23 -20.41
N PHE A 937 3.88 -23.19 -19.10
CA PHE A 937 4.91 -24.01 -18.46
C PHE A 937 4.62 -25.50 -18.56
N THR A 938 3.42 -25.95 -18.19
CA THR A 938 3.08 -27.38 -18.19
C THR A 938 2.94 -27.98 -19.59
N LYS A 939 2.64 -27.18 -20.61
CA LYS A 939 2.76 -27.60 -22.02
C LYS A 939 4.22 -27.74 -22.49
N ALA A 940 5.13 -26.86 -22.08
CA ALA A 940 6.56 -27.07 -22.36
C ALA A 940 7.09 -28.37 -21.70
N LEU A 941 6.66 -28.67 -20.47
CA LEU A 941 6.96 -29.95 -19.83
C LEU A 941 6.34 -31.16 -20.55
N ALA A 942 5.14 -31.02 -21.14
CA ALA A 942 4.51 -32.09 -21.92
C ALA A 942 5.27 -32.39 -23.23
N GLU A 943 5.79 -31.36 -23.90
CA GLU A 943 6.68 -31.52 -25.06
C GLU A 943 7.99 -32.25 -24.67
N HIS A 944 8.54 -31.96 -23.49
CA HIS A 944 9.75 -32.63 -22.96
C HIS A 944 9.51 -34.10 -22.59
N VAL A 945 8.32 -34.45 -22.06
CA VAL A 945 7.94 -35.87 -21.89
C VAL A 945 7.89 -36.57 -23.25
N LEU A 946 7.30 -35.93 -24.27
CA LEU A 946 7.24 -36.50 -25.62
C LEU A 946 8.62 -36.66 -26.26
N SER A 947 9.56 -35.71 -26.09
CA SER A 947 10.92 -35.84 -26.63
C SER A 947 11.75 -36.95 -25.99
N ASN A 948 11.45 -37.31 -24.73
CA ASN A 948 12.27 -38.24 -23.96
C ASN A 948 11.67 -39.66 -23.93
N GLU A 949 10.34 -39.77 -23.94
CA GLU A 949 9.63 -41.01 -23.62
C GLU A 949 8.77 -41.55 -24.79
N ALA A 950 8.67 -40.83 -25.90
CA ALA A 950 7.93 -41.25 -27.09
C ALA A 950 8.81 -41.26 -28.36
N THR A 951 10.11 -41.50 -28.19
CA THR A 951 11.14 -41.48 -29.26
C THR A 951 11.00 -42.60 -30.30
N ASP A 952 10.34 -43.70 -29.93
CA ASP A 952 9.99 -44.84 -30.77
C ASP A 952 8.58 -44.75 -31.38
N LEU A 953 7.77 -43.77 -30.94
CA LEU A 953 6.40 -43.58 -31.40
C LEU A 953 6.32 -42.59 -32.59
N PRO A 954 5.36 -42.76 -33.50
CA PRO A 954 5.16 -41.83 -34.62
C PRO A 954 4.46 -40.54 -34.13
N VAL A 955 5.22 -39.63 -33.52
CA VAL A 955 4.68 -38.41 -32.87
C VAL A 955 4.71 -37.18 -33.79
N ALA A 956 3.61 -36.42 -33.79
CA ALA A 956 3.57 -35.05 -34.30
C ALA A 956 3.04 -34.09 -33.23
N ILE A 957 3.67 -32.92 -33.04
CA ILE A 957 3.22 -31.89 -32.10
C ILE A 957 2.66 -30.69 -32.88
N VAL A 958 1.39 -30.38 -32.67
CA VAL A 958 0.74 -29.18 -33.26
C VAL A 958 0.64 -28.09 -32.21
N ARG A 959 1.23 -26.93 -32.48
CA ARG A 959 1.26 -25.73 -31.61
C ARG A 959 0.38 -24.63 -32.20
N PRO A 960 -0.95 -24.59 -31.91
CA PRO A 960 -1.79 -23.46 -32.27
C PRO A 960 -1.46 -22.20 -31.46
N SER A 961 -1.64 -21.03 -32.07
CA SER A 961 -1.73 -19.75 -31.37
C SER A 961 -3.10 -19.59 -30.66
N ILE A 962 -3.64 -18.38 -30.55
CA ILE A 962 -4.93 -18.17 -29.87
C ILE A 962 -6.04 -18.60 -30.81
N THR A 963 -6.56 -19.80 -30.62
CA THR A 963 -7.67 -20.35 -31.41
C THR A 963 -8.93 -19.50 -31.27
N LEU A 964 -9.58 -19.19 -32.40
CA LEU A 964 -10.87 -18.52 -32.51
C LEU A 964 -11.84 -19.36 -33.38
N SER A 965 -13.06 -18.84 -33.63
CA SER A 965 -14.12 -19.53 -34.38
C SER A 965 -13.67 -20.05 -35.75
N SER A 966 -14.43 -20.99 -36.31
CA SER A 966 -14.19 -21.48 -37.67
C SER A 966 -14.22 -20.35 -38.71
N LEU A 967 -13.32 -20.44 -39.69
CA LEU A 967 -13.31 -19.56 -40.86
C LEU A 967 -14.38 -19.99 -41.86
N ASN A 968 -14.41 -21.28 -42.20
CA ASN A 968 -15.28 -21.85 -43.23
C ASN A 968 -16.08 -23.06 -42.73
N GLU A 969 -15.44 -23.98 -41.99
CA GLU A 969 -15.98 -25.33 -41.75
C GLU A 969 -16.16 -25.67 -40.26
N PRO A 970 -17.12 -26.54 -39.90
CA PRO A 970 -18.21 -27.07 -40.73
C PRO A 970 -19.29 -26.04 -41.06
N VAL A 971 -19.33 -24.94 -40.31
CA VAL A 971 -20.14 -23.75 -40.58
C VAL A 971 -19.28 -22.52 -40.21
N PRO A 972 -19.28 -21.42 -40.99
CA PRO A 972 -18.50 -20.22 -40.66
C PRO A 972 -18.91 -19.60 -39.33
N GLY A 973 -17.95 -19.11 -38.54
CA GLY A 973 -18.23 -18.43 -37.27
C GLY A 973 -18.73 -19.36 -36.15
N TRP A 974 -18.60 -20.68 -36.28
CA TRP A 974 -18.94 -21.61 -35.21
C TRP A 974 -17.95 -21.52 -34.05
N LEU A 975 -18.49 -21.45 -32.83
CA LEU A 975 -17.76 -21.52 -31.55
C LEU A 975 -18.73 -21.93 -30.41
N ASP A 976 -18.21 -22.44 -29.30
CA ASP A 976 -18.99 -23.02 -28.20
C ASP A 976 -18.83 -22.34 -26.82
N ASN A 977 -17.84 -21.47 -26.64
CA ASN A 977 -17.51 -20.91 -25.32
C ASN A 977 -17.19 -19.40 -25.28
N TYR A 978 -16.92 -18.89 -24.08
CA TYR A 978 -16.66 -17.46 -23.82
C TYR A 978 -15.18 -17.11 -23.57
N TYR A 979 -14.22 -17.90 -24.04
CA TYR A 979 -12.83 -17.81 -23.54
C TYR A 979 -11.93 -16.84 -24.32
N GLY A 980 -10.95 -16.26 -23.63
CA GLY A 980 -9.97 -15.36 -24.23
C GLY A 980 -10.62 -14.13 -24.90
N PRO A 981 -10.24 -13.77 -26.14
CA PRO A 981 -10.80 -12.63 -26.87
C PRO A 981 -12.32 -12.70 -27.07
N THR A 982 -12.89 -13.91 -27.12
CA THR A 982 -14.33 -14.11 -27.29
C THR A 982 -15.11 -13.51 -26.13
N GLY A 983 -14.76 -13.84 -24.89
CA GLY A 983 -15.43 -13.28 -23.70
C GLY A 983 -15.32 -11.77 -23.63
N THR A 984 -14.15 -11.22 -23.93
CA THR A 984 -13.96 -9.76 -24.00
C THR A 984 -14.83 -9.11 -25.08
N THR A 985 -14.96 -9.74 -26.26
CA THR A 985 -15.74 -9.20 -27.38
C THR A 985 -17.26 -9.34 -27.13
N VAL A 986 -17.71 -10.42 -26.49
CA VAL A 986 -19.10 -10.56 -26.03
C VAL A 986 -19.42 -9.50 -24.97
N LEU A 987 -18.57 -9.32 -23.95
CA LEU A 987 -18.77 -8.28 -22.93
C LEU A 987 -18.71 -6.86 -23.52
N GLN A 988 -17.96 -6.65 -24.61
CA GLN A 988 -17.97 -5.42 -25.39
C GLN A 988 -19.30 -5.24 -26.14
N GLY A 989 -19.81 -6.29 -26.77
CA GLY A 989 -21.10 -6.31 -27.47
C GLY A 989 -22.31 -6.06 -26.55
N MET A 990 -22.27 -6.63 -25.35
CA MET A 990 -23.24 -6.35 -24.28
C MET A 990 -23.07 -4.96 -23.65
N GLY A 991 -22.07 -4.17 -24.07
CA GLY A 991 -21.78 -2.84 -23.53
C GLY A 991 -21.33 -2.83 -22.07
N LEU A 992 -20.88 -3.97 -21.53
CA LEU A 992 -20.39 -4.13 -20.16
C LEU A 992 -18.91 -3.78 -20.04
N VAL A 993 -18.09 -4.21 -21.01
CA VAL A 993 -16.69 -3.81 -21.18
C VAL A 993 -16.62 -2.69 -22.21
N ARG A 994 -16.10 -1.51 -21.81
CA ARG A 994 -15.94 -0.35 -22.70
C ARG A 994 -14.52 0.22 -22.73
N VAL A 995 -13.62 -0.40 -21.98
CA VAL A 995 -12.20 -0.04 -21.86
C VAL A 995 -11.42 -1.34 -21.77
N ILE A 996 -10.41 -1.52 -22.61
CA ILE A 996 -9.52 -2.68 -22.61
C ILE A 996 -8.09 -2.12 -22.60
N LEU A 997 -7.23 -2.66 -21.74
CA LEU A 997 -5.82 -2.26 -21.68
C LEU A 997 -5.02 -3.07 -22.71
N ILE A 998 -4.81 -2.46 -23.89
CA ILE A 998 -4.03 -3.01 -25.00
C ILE A 998 -3.11 -1.95 -25.59
N ASP A 999 -1.92 -2.35 -26.01
CA ASP A 999 -1.15 -1.59 -26.99
C ASP A 999 -1.65 -1.95 -28.39
N LYS A 1000 -2.29 -0.98 -29.05
CA LYS A 1000 -2.89 -1.15 -30.38
C LYS A 1000 -1.87 -1.51 -31.46
N SER A 1001 -0.58 -1.16 -31.28
CA SER A 1001 0.48 -1.41 -32.25
C SER A 1001 0.99 -2.85 -32.25
N LYS A 1002 0.71 -3.62 -31.19
CA LYS A 1002 1.20 -5.00 -31.07
C LYS A 1002 0.37 -5.93 -31.94
N ARG A 1003 1.07 -6.80 -32.67
CA ARG A 1003 0.48 -7.92 -33.38
C ARG A 1003 -0.17 -8.88 -32.38
N VAL A 1004 -1.24 -9.51 -32.82
CA VAL A 1004 -1.93 -10.58 -32.09
C VAL A 1004 -2.08 -11.78 -33.04
N ASP A 1005 -1.71 -12.96 -32.54
CA ASP A 1005 -1.71 -14.18 -33.33
C ASP A 1005 -2.97 -14.99 -33.00
N PHE A 1006 -3.99 -14.84 -33.85
CA PHE A 1006 -5.22 -15.63 -33.82
C PHE A 1006 -5.21 -16.67 -34.93
N ILE A 1007 -5.79 -17.84 -34.69
CA ILE A 1007 -5.91 -18.88 -35.71
C ILE A 1007 -7.34 -19.48 -35.71
N PRO A 1008 -8.01 -19.63 -36.87
CA PRO A 1008 -9.31 -20.31 -36.94
C PRO A 1008 -9.20 -21.80 -36.57
N VAL A 1009 -10.13 -22.29 -35.75
CA VAL A 1009 -10.16 -23.67 -35.25
C VAL A 1009 -10.20 -24.74 -36.36
N ASP A 1010 -10.80 -24.44 -37.52
CA ASP A 1010 -10.86 -25.34 -38.67
C ASP A 1010 -9.51 -25.46 -39.40
N ILE A 1011 -8.68 -24.40 -39.40
CA ILE A 1011 -7.29 -24.49 -39.88
C ILE A 1011 -6.46 -25.38 -38.93
N VAL A 1012 -6.65 -25.26 -37.61
CA VAL A 1012 -5.98 -26.14 -36.63
C VAL A 1012 -6.41 -27.61 -36.82
N ALA A 1013 -7.72 -27.88 -36.96
CA ALA A 1013 -8.23 -29.23 -37.20
C ALA A 1013 -7.72 -29.84 -38.52
N ASN A 1014 -7.67 -29.04 -39.60
CA ASN A 1014 -7.08 -29.46 -40.87
C ASN A 1014 -5.60 -29.84 -40.71
N LEU A 1015 -4.79 -29.00 -40.04
CA LEU A 1015 -3.38 -29.28 -39.80
C LEU A 1015 -3.19 -30.56 -38.96
N MET A 1016 -4.04 -30.80 -37.95
CA MET A 1016 -3.98 -32.03 -37.15
C MET A 1016 -4.24 -33.29 -37.99
N ILE A 1017 -5.24 -33.29 -38.87
CA ILE A 1017 -5.53 -34.42 -39.76
C ILE A 1017 -4.38 -34.63 -40.74
N VAL A 1018 -3.84 -33.55 -41.32
CA VAL A 1018 -2.70 -33.61 -42.25
C VAL A 1018 -1.42 -34.08 -41.54
N SER A 1019 -1.16 -33.65 -40.30
CA SER A 1019 -0.01 -34.13 -39.52
C SER A 1019 -0.15 -35.60 -39.14
N ALA A 1020 -1.36 -36.08 -38.81
CA ALA A 1020 -1.62 -37.51 -38.58
C ALA A 1020 -1.35 -38.33 -39.85
N TRP A 1021 -1.87 -37.90 -41.01
CA TRP A 1021 -1.64 -38.55 -42.30
C TRP A 1021 -0.16 -38.56 -42.68
N ARG A 1022 0.55 -37.44 -42.49
CA ARG A 1022 1.97 -37.31 -42.81
C ARG A 1022 2.83 -38.20 -41.90
N GLN A 1023 2.58 -38.18 -40.59
CA GLN A 1023 3.31 -39.03 -39.63
C GLN A 1023 3.02 -40.53 -39.85
N ALA A 1024 1.82 -40.87 -40.33
CA ALA A 1024 1.48 -42.24 -40.73
C ALA A 1024 2.19 -42.69 -42.02
N THR A 1025 2.32 -41.81 -43.02
CA THR A 1025 2.83 -42.16 -44.37
C THR A 1025 4.32 -41.95 -44.60
N MET A 1026 5.00 -41.06 -43.85
CA MET A 1026 6.46 -40.90 -43.96
C MET A 1026 7.22 -42.15 -43.51
N ALA A 1027 8.35 -42.44 -44.15
CA ALA A 1027 9.23 -43.56 -43.78
C ALA A 1027 10.03 -43.23 -42.50
N ASP A 1028 10.53 -41.99 -42.39
CA ASP A 1028 10.99 -41.44 -41.11
C ASP A 1028 9.81 -41.22 -40.16
N LYS A 1029 9.98 -41.63 -38.90
CA LYS A 1029 9.00 -41.49 -37.81
C LYS A 1029 9.43 -40.46 -36.75
N SER A 1030 10.53 -39.73 -36.98
CA SER A 1030 11.03 -38.68 -36.10
C SER A 1030 9.94 -37.69 -35.69
N LEU A 1031 10.06 -37.15 -34.47
CA LEU A 1031 9.07 -36.26 -33.89
C LEU A 1031 9.08 -34.91 -34.63
N VAL A 1032 8.00 -34.58 -35.34
CA VAL A 1032 7.85 -33.31 -36.05
C VAL A 1032 6.99 -32.33 -35.25
N VAL A 1033 7.39 -31.06 -35.21
CA VAL A 1033 6.62 -29.96 -34.60
C VAL A 1033 6.05 -29.06 -35.70
N TYR A 1034 4.82 -28.57 -35.53
CA TYR A 1034 4.14 -27.66 -36.46
C TYR A 1034 3.57 -26.44 -35.71
N ASN A 1035 3.97 -25.23 -36.08
CA ASN A 1035 3.48 -23.97 -35.51
C ASN A 1035 2.28 -23.45 -36.34
N CYS A 1036 1.06 -23.53 -35.79
CA CYS A 1036 -0.15 -23.07 -36.46
C CYS A 1036 -0.49 -21.63 -36.04
N VAL A 1037 0.00 -20.66 -36.83
CA VAL A 1037 0.09 -19.23 -36.48
C VAL A 1037 -0.29 -18.33 -37.66
N SER A 1038 -0.84 -17.14 -37.43
CA SER A 1038 -1.27 -16.19 -38.48
C SER A 1038 -0.18 -15.23 -38.97
N ARG A 1039 1.10 -15.61 -38.85
CA ARG A 1039 2.26 -14.80 -39.29
C ARG A 1039 2.15 -14.28 -40.74
N GLU A 1040 1.56 -15.07 -41.64
CA GLU A 1040 1.40 -14.75 -43.07
C GLU A 1040 0.27 -13.75 -43.35
N ASN A 1041 -0.71 -13.63 -42.45
CA ASN A 1041 -1.81 -12.67 -42.54
C ASN A 1041 -1.97 -11.97 -41.17
N PRO A 1042 -1.02 -11.12 -40.76
CA PRO A 1042 -0.93 -10.63 -39.38
C PRO A 1042 -2.04 -9.63 -39.04
N LEU A 1043 -2.60 -9.76 -37.82
CA LEU A 1043 -3.51 -8.80 -37.23
C LEU A 1043 -2.84 -8.02 -36.09
N ASP A 1044 -3.24 -6.78 -35.85
CA ASP A 1044 -2.88 -5.98 -34.68
C ASP A 1044 -4.08 -5.73 -33.77
N TRP A 1045 -3.82 -5.48 -32.48
CA TRP A 1045 -4.88 -5.23 -31.50
C TRP A 1045 -5.74 -3.99 -31.81
N GLY A 1046 -5.19 -2.99 -32.51
CA GLY A 1046 -5.92 -1.81 -32.96
C GLY A 1046 -6.96 -2.17 -34.03
N ARG A 1047 -6.55 -2.89 -35.08
CA ARG A 1047 -7.41 -3.38 -36.15
C ARG A 1047 -8.43 -4.40 -35.64
N PHE A 1048 -8.03 -5.34 -34.78
CA PHE A 1048 -8.96 -6.27 -34.13
C PHE A 1048 -10.07 -5.52 -33.40
N VAL A 1049 -9.75 -4.61 -32.47
CA VAL A 1049 -10.77 -3.87 -31.71
C VAL A 1049 -11.60 -2.96 -32.61
N SER A 1050 -11.03 -2.38 -33.66
CA SER A 1050 -11.76 -1.57 -34.63
C SER A 1050 -12.79 -2.39 -35.42
N LEU A 1051 -12.39 -3.55 -35.94
CA LEU A 1051 -13.25 -4.45 -36.71
C LEU A 1051 -14.29 -5.15 -35.83
N SER A 1052 -13.93 -5.66 -34.66
CA SER A 1052 -14.90 -6.17 -33.69
C SER A 1052 -15.93 -5.10 -33.30
N THR A 1053 -15.52 -3.83 -33.14
CA THR A 1053 -16.46 -2.71 -32.91
C THR A 1053 -17.33 -2.39 -34.13
N LYS A 1054 -16.78 -2.44 -35.35
CA LYS A 1054 -17.50 -2.30 -36.63
C LYS A 1054 -18.62 -3.35 -36.73
N TYR A 1055 -18.31 -4.61 -36.43
CA TYR A 1055 -19.25 -5.72 -36.59
C TYR A 1055 -20.24 -5.89 -35.44
N LEU A 1056 -19.84 -5.60 -34.20
CA LEU A 1056 -20.80 -5.50 -33.08
C LEU A 1056 -21.86 -4.39 -33.30
N ARG A 1057 -21.51 -3.33 -34.05
CA ARG A 1057 -22.48 -2.30 -34.48
C ARG A 1057 -23.33 -2.73 -35.69
N LYS A 1058 -22.78 -3.53 -36.61
CA LYS A 1058 -23.50 -4.08 -37.79
C LYS A 1058 -24.51 -5.17 -37.39
N TYR A 1059 -24.16 -5.98 -36.39
CA TYR A 1059 -24.90 -7.15 -35.88
C TYR A 1059 -25.15 -7.14 -34.35
N PRO A 1060 -25.79 -6.09 -33.80
CA PRO A 1060 -26.01 -5.96 -32.36
C PRO A 1060 -26.96 -7.05 -31.84
N LEU A 1061 -26.47 -7.89 -30.91
CA LEU A 1061 -27.18 -8.94 -30.15
C LEU A 1061 -28.63 -8.48 -29.87
N ASP A 1062 -29.71 -9.13 -30.36
CA ASP A 1062 -30.01 -10.56 -30.62
C ASP A 1062 -30.82 -10.73 -31.97
N GLN A 1063 -30.92 -11.86 -32.71
CA GLN A 1063 -29.94 -12.89 -33.17
C GLN A 1063 -29.84 -13.01 -34.71
N LYS A 1064 -28.87 -13.82 -35.22
CA LYS A 1064 -28.71 -14.39 -36.61
C LYS A 1064 -28.84 -13.28 -37.73
N LEU A 1065 -29.02 -13.46 -39.05
CA LEU A 1065 -28.85 -14.56 -40.03
C LEU A 1065 -27.91 -14.13 -41.18
N PHE A 1066 -27.83 -14.97 -42.21
CA PHE A 1066 -26.98 -14.95 -43.41
C PHE A 1066 -27.69 -14.25 -44.60
N ASN A 1067 -27.15 -14.11 -45.83
CA ASN A 1067 -25.97 -14.67 -46.52
C ASN A 1067 -25.06 -13.55 -47.07
N ILE A 1068 -23.82 -13.90 -47.46
CA ILE A 1068 -23.29 -13.75 -48.83
C ILE A 1068 -21.92 -14.44 -48.97
N ASP A 1069 -21.56 -14.76 -50.22
CA ASP A 1069 -20.39 -15.56 -50.65
C ASP A 1069 -19.06 -14.78 -50.61
N VAL A 1070 -17.94 -15.49 -50.71
CA VAL A 1070 -16.58 -15.02 -50.39
C VAL A 1070 -15.63 -15.18 -51.58
N SER A 1071 -14.76 -14.19 -51.83
CA SER A 1071 -13.57 -14.43 -52.67
C SER A 1071 -12.32 -13.75 -52.11
N ARG A 1072 -11.44 -14.58 -51.52
CA ARG A 1072 -10.15 -14.28 -50.86
C ARG A 1072 -10.30 -13.76 -49.42
N MET A 1073 -9.58 -14.40 -48.50
CA MET A 1073 -9.69 -14.19 -47.05
C MET A 1073 -9.28 -12.77 -46.63
N SER A 1074 -10.21 -12.04 -46.00
CA SER A 1074 -9.89 -10.83 -45.24
C SER A 1074 -10.20 -10.99 -43.74
N TRP A 1075 -9.48 -10.25 -42.90
CA TRP A 1075 -9.82 -10.11 -41.47
C TRP A 1075 -11.16 -9.44 -41.23
N GLU A 1076 -11.75 -8.81 -42.25
CA GLU A 1076 -13.00 -8.09 -42.15
C GLU A 1076 -14.17 -9.07 -42.25
N ASP A 1077 -14.12 -10.01 -43.21
CA ASP A 1077 -15.15 -11.05 -43.37
C ASP A 1077 -15.07 -12.11 -42.25
N TYR A 1078 -13.86 -12.45 -41.80
CA TYR A 1078 -13.68 -13.37 -40.67
C TYR A 1078 -14.23 -12.79 -39.36
N LEU A 1079 -13.93 -11.52 -39.04
CA LEU A 1079 -14.44 -10.90 -37.81
C LEU A 1079 -15.95 -10.56 -37.89
N GLU A 1080 -16.50 -10.41 -39.09
CA GLU A 1080 -17.94 -10.38 -39.32
C GLU A 1080 -18.60 -11.71 -38.93
N ASN A 1081 -18.10 -12.83 -39.47
CA ASN A 1081 -18.61 -14.17 -39.17
C ASN A 1081 -18.40 -14.58 -37.70
N TYR A 1082 -17.27 -14.23 -37.09
CA TYR A 1082 -16.99 -14.41 -35.65
C TYR A 1082 -18.02 -13.72 -34.75
N VAL A 1083 -18.39 -12.47 -35.06
CA VAL A 1083 -19.43 -11.72 -34.31
C VAL A 1083 -20.83 -12.28 -34.56
N LEU A 1084 -21.15 -12.67 -35.80
CA LEU A 1084 -22.38 -13.39 -36.13
C LEU A 1084 -22.43 -14.77 -35.43
N GLY A 1085 -21.27 -15.35 -35.15
CA GLY A 1085 -21.06 -16.58 -34.38
C GLY A 1085 -21.50 -16.46 -32.92
N PHE A 1086 -21.01 -15.45 -32.19
CA PHE A 1086 -21.44 -15.20 -30.79
C PHE A 1086 -22.95 -15.09 -30.69
N ARG A 1087 -23.50 -14.29 -31.60
CA ARG A 1087 -24.92 -14.04 -31.77
C ARG A 1087 -25.62 -15.39 -31.97
N THR A 1088 -25.20 -16.19 -32.94
CA THR A 1088 -25.90 -17.41 -33.43
C THR A 1088 -25.77 -18.65 -32.54
N TYR A 1089 -24.57 -18.99 -32.06
CA TYR A 1089 -24.30 -20.30 -31.42
C TYR A 1089 -24.24 -20.22 -29.89
N LEU A 1090 -23.62 -19.16 -29.35
CA LEU A 1090 -23.48 -18.97 -27.90
C LEU A 1090 -24.77 -18.48 -27.22
N LEU A 1091 -25.48 -17.54 -27.84
CA LEU A 1091 -26.57 -16.80 -27.20
C LEU A 1091 -28.00 -17.31 -27.52
N LYS A 1092 -28.15 -18.27 -28.44
CA LYS A 1092 -29.39 -19.06 -28.71
C LYS A 1092 -30.72 -18.31 -28.91
N GLN A 1093 -30.72 -17.05 -29.36
CA GLN A 1093 -31.92 -16.27 -29.67
C GLN A 1093 -32.46 -16.58 -31.12
N SER A 1094 -33.18 -15.68 -31.82
CA SER A 1094 -33.61 -15.90 -33.23
C SER A 1094 -33.41 -14.70 -34.19
N THR A 1095 -33.54 -14.97 -35.49
CA THR A 1095 -33.20 -14.19 -36.69
C THR A 1095 -33.96 -12.87 -36.84
N ASP A 1096 -35.28 -12.94 -36.74
CA ASP A 1096 -36.19 -11.93 -37.30
C ASP A 1096 -36.39 -10.73 -36.37
N SER A 1097 -35.71 -10.75 -35.22
CA SER A 1097 -35.62 -9.63 -34.28
C SER A 1097 -34.69 -8.52 -34.75
N LEU A 1098 -33.85 -8.74 -35.79
CA LEU A 1098 -32.85 -7.78 -36.28
C LEU A 1098 -33.39 -6.35 -36.47
N PRO A 1099 -34.59 -6.12 -37.05
CA PRO A 1099 -35.18 -4.78 -37.14
C PRO A 1099 -35.49 -4.16 -35.77
N LYS A 1100 -36.08 -4.93 -34.83
CA LYS A 1100 -36.40 -4.47 -33.47
C LYS A 1100 -35.13 -4.24 -32.63
N SER A 1101 -34.10 -5.06 -32.81
CA SER A 1101 -32.78 -4.88 -32.18
C SER A 1101 -32.08 -3.63 -32.72
N ARG A 1102 -32.14 -3.37 -34.04
CA ARG A 1102 -31.68 -2.10 -34.63
C ARG A 1102 -32.50 -0.91 -34.15
N GLN A 1103 -33.82 -1.02 -34.04
CA GLN A 1103 -34.69 0.06 -33.58
C GLN A 1103 -34.46 0.38 -32.10
N ARG A 1104 -34.23 -0.64 -31.24
CA ARG A 1104 -33.73 -0.45 -29.88
C ARG A 1104 -32.34 0.17 -29.84
N LEU A 1105 -31.40 -0.27 -30.70
CA LEU A 1105 -30.06 0.34 -30.74
C LEU A 1105 -30.09 1.78 -31.27
N GLN A 1106 -31.00 2.12 -32.18
CA GLN A 1106 -31.25 3.49 -32.64
C GLN A 1106 -31.95 4.33 -31.57
N MET A 1107 -32.85 3.76 -30.77
CA MET A 1107 -33.47 4.43 -29.62
C MET A 1107 -32.46 4.65 -28.49
N TYR A 1108 -31.57 3.68 -28.23
CA TYR A 1108 -30.44 3.87 -27.32
C TYR A 1108 -29.40 4.84 -27.90
N ALA A 1109 -29.22 4.89 -29.22
CA ALA A 1109 -28.34 5.86 -29.88
C ALA A 1109 -28.93 7.28 -29.86
N SER A 1110 -30.24 7.48 -30.03
CA SER A 1110 -30.87 8.79 -29.87
C SER A 1110 -30.89 9.23 -28.40
N LEU A 1111 -30.96 8.29 -27.45
CA LEU A 1111 -30.69 8.49 -26.01
C LEU A 1111 -29.17 8.50 -25.65
N PHE A 1112 -28.29 8.65 -26.63
CA PHE A 1112 -26.81 8.81 -26.51
C PHE A 1112 -26.30 10.04 -27.28
N PHE A 1113 -27.00 10.45 -28.34
CA PHE A 1113 -26.76 11.66 -29.15
C PHE A 1113 -27.65 12.85 -28.72
N HIS A 1114 -28.50 12.64 -27.72
CA HIS A 1114 -28.97 13.65 -26.75
C HIS A 1114 -28.47 13.24 -25.36
#